data_AF-A0A0D3J4R0-F1
#
_entry.id   AF-A0A0D3J4R0-F1
#
_cell.length_a   1.000
_cell.length_b   1.000
_cell.length_c   1.000
_cell.angle_alpha   90.00
_cell.angle_beta   90.00
_cell.angle_gamma   90.00
#
_symmetry.space_group_name_H-M   'P 1'
#
loop_
_entity.id
_entity.type
_entity.pdbx_description
1 polymer ?
#
loop_
_entity_poly.entity_id
_entity_poly.type
_entity_poly.pdbx_seq_one_letter_code
_entity_poly.pdbx_strand_id
1 'polypeptide(L)'
;MTDIYLQPGANVRLSQSLVLDGINVTIRSSGSITGATIDGTDALDSLFILRNEATLQLEGLVLANCRAEADGGAVRMENSDASLRDVRIQDCYAGNSGGAIYAAKGSLRLESVEITRCSTGIGTEGENAKGLGGAIRIVKVPEVELSEVNITGCSAVKGGALHIDGGTDSETTLNRVRLADSTATEEGGLIYISTGRLALENGTLLESGTASQGSSIAFGGSPEVSYRLPLPPGYWIPHSRCEIYRQLPADCDAVCRALFDKCKTETDAQNNECKQFPVAFVQPCNWEATPALLGVSLYQVPTSALDVDLPYACAPGILGSSDAEDQSTVPDPCNDGTTTYGQGSTACDVCDEDFFLVLGEAQASTKACKSCPAVVPYTCGVDTRIGALYVPGRGSLNVSSGWWRASNESSTLFACKDGNALCHPFYEGPKCEVCTNTTDNGIRYFLNSKARCQPCDRPAESVMLLVGLLCAAGALGLGTLKVIRSSWAPSGKVARALVLLGRRIALLWKRAGMLCKTKQLINLFQVVAVVPAVYELDEVPPQLSEWAMNLFNAVNIFDLDLFLPPACYGSYLKRLIAWGFLPFAPILLATLGSCAWELVAQARHSAAASSANSTRAALWRGFLRVLPLILILQFLLVTSTSTHILRTFNCIEFPTRDAVLPGMQEPYRAYLADDLSLDCSTPEYATAQRWAYVLLFVWPIGAPLLYLGLLLASRRDIMTR
;
A
#
# COMPACT_ATOMS: atom_id res chain seq x y z
N MET A 1 -38.40 26.69 -17.68
CA MET A 1 -37.38 25.65 -17.50
C MET A 1 -36.33 25.87 -18.57
N THR A 2 -35.15 26.32 -18.17
CA THR A 2 -34.03 26.56 -19.07
C THR A 2 -33.09 25.37 -18.97
N ASP A 3 -32.86 24.66 -20.08
CA ASP A 3 -31.96 23.49 -20.14
C ASP A 3 -30.67 23.89 -20.87
N ILE A 4 -29.55 23.83 -20.18
CA ILE A 4 -28.23 24.24 -20.64
C ILE A 4 -27.35 23.01 -20.75
N TYR A 5 -26.88 22.71 -21.95
CA TYR A 5 -25.96 21.61 -22.19
C TYR A 5 -24.53 22.12 -22.38
N LEU A 6 -23.61 21.62 -21.57
CA LEU A 6 -22.17 21.89 -21.67
C LEU A 6 -21.45 20.69 -22.31
N GLN A 7 -20.46 20.97 -23.15
CA GLN A 7 -19.65 19.92 -23.76
C GLN A 7 -18.71 19.28 -22.73
N PRO A 8 -18.50 17.95 -22.75
CA PRO A 8 -17.59 17.28 -21.84
C PRO A 8 -16.17 17.82 -21.95
N GLY A 9 -15.48 17.97 -20.82
CA GLY A 9 -14.12 18.53 -20.77
C GLY A 9 -14.04 20.03 -21.08
N ALA A 10 -15.17 20.72 -21.33
CA ALA A 10 -15.18 22.17 -21.37
C ALA A 10 -14.83 22.73 -19.99
N ASN A 11 -13.99 23.76 -19.94
CA ASN A 11 -13.70 24.51 -18.72
C ASN A 11 -14.32 25.90 -18.85
N VAL A 12 -15.42 26.12 -18.12
CA VAL A 12 -16.20 27.35 -18.11
C VAL A 12 -15.84 28.14 -16.87
N ARG A 13 -15.15 29.27 -17.04
CA ARG A 13 -14.89 30.22 -15.95
C ARG A 13 -16.01 31.22 -15.87
N LEU A 14 -16.63 31.33 -14.70
CA LEU A 14 -17.66 32.34 -14.44
C LEU A 14 -17.04 33.47 -13.63
N SER A 15 -17.11 34.69 -14.18
CA SER A 15 -16.68 35.93 -13.51
C SER A 15 -17.77 36.53 -12.62
N GLN A 16 -18.96 35.93 -12.60
CA GLN A 16 -20.12 36.37 -11.84
C GLN A 16 -20.90 35.17 -11.35
N SER A 17 -21.51 35.32 -10.17
CA SER A 17 -22.46 34.36 -9.61
C SER A 17 -23.71 34.25 -10.49
N LEU A 18 -24.20 33.03 -10.69
CA LEU A 18 -25.48 32.80 -11.35
C LEU A 18 -26.61 32.88 -10.32
N VAL A 19 -27.32 34.00 -10.33
CA VAL A 19 -28.47 34.23 -9.45
C VAL A 19 -29.74 33.70 -10.11
N LEU A 20 -30.38 32.73 -9.47
CA LEU A 20 -31.66 32.15 -9.86
C LEU A 20 -32.74 32.66 -8.91
N ASP A 21 -33.68 33.44 -9.45
CA ASP A 21 -34.75 34.09 -8.69
C ASP A 21 -36.10 33.65 -9.26
N GLY A 22 -36.77 32.71 -8.59
CA GLY A 22 -38.05 32.14 -9.03
C GLY A 22 -38.02 31.45 -10.39
N ILE A 23 -36.84 31.00 -10.84
CA ILE A 23 -36.64 30.33 -12.13
C ILE A 23 -36.08 28.92 -11.96
N ASN A 24 -36.47 28.06 -12.91
CA ASN A 24 -36.06 26.66 -12.93
C ASN A 24 -35.02 26.45 -14.03
N VAL A 25 -33.82 26.05 -13.64
CA VAL A 25 -32.67 25.86 -14.52
C VAL A 25 -32.10 24.45 -14.35
N THR A 26 -31.86 23.78 -15.47
CA THR A 26 -31.15 22.52 -15.55
C THR A 26 -29.85 22.74 -16.32
N ILE A 27 -28.72 22.33 -15.76
CA ILE A 27 -27.41 22.37 -16.42
C ILE A 27 -26.84 20.96 -16.44
N ARG A 28 -26.46 20.49 -17.62
CA ARG A 28 -25.99 19.11 -17.80
C ARG A 28 -24.82 19.00 -18.75
N SER A 29 -23.97 18.01 -18.54
CA SER A 29 -22.90 17.63 -19.45
C SER A 29 -22.91 16.11 -19.66
N SER A 30 -22.38 15.62 -20.79
CA SER A 30 -22.12 14.18 -20.92
C SER A 30 -20.84 13.78 -20.18
N GLY A 31 -20.88 12.61 -19.54
CA GLY A 31 -19.80 12.13 -18.67
C GLY A 31 -20.13 12.34 -17.19
N SER A 32 -20.38 11.25 -16.48
CA SER A 32 -20.82 11.26 -15.06
C SER A 32 -19.88 12.09 -14.18
N ILE A 33 -18.56 11.83 -14.18
CA ILE A 33 -17.61 12.53 -13.28
C ILE A 33 -16.47 13.27 -14.01
N THR A 34 -16.46 13.28 -15.34
CA THR A 34 -15.48 13.97 -16.19
C THR A 34 -16.13 14.99 -17.12
N GLY A 35 -17.37 15.36 -16.82
CA GLY A 35 -18.10 16.35 -17.59
C GLY A 35 -17.50 17.76 -17.47
N ALA A 36 -18.24 18.75 -17.97
CA ALA A 36 -17.78 20.12 -18.00
C ALA A 36 -17.40 20.63 -16.59
N THR A 37 -16.26 21.31 -16.50
CA THR A 37 -15.81 21.99 -15.29
C THR A 37 -16.33 23.42 -15.30
N ILE A 38 -17.02 23.82 -14.24
CA ILE A 38 -17.38 25.19 -13.94
C ILE A 38 -16.45 25.67 -12.83
N ASP A 39 -15.52 26.55 -13.21
CA ASP A 39 -14.47 27.08 -12.34
C ASP A 39 -14.92 28.44 -11.78
N GLY A 40 -15.11 28.48 -10.46
CA GLY A 40 -15.62 29.63 -9.70
C GLY A 40 -14.53 30.57 -9.20
N THR A 41 -13.27 30.42 -9.63
CA THR A 41 -12.14 31.24 -9.15
C THR A 41 -12.39 32.76 -9.28
N ASP A 42 -13.08 33.17 -10.34
CA ASP A 42 -13.33 34.58 -10.64
C ASP A 42 -14.70 35.07 -10.12
N ALA A 43 -15.50 34.20 -9.49
CA ALA A 43 -16.79 34.58 -8.91
C ALA A 43 -16.58 35.32 -7.59
N LEU A 44 -17.32 36.43 -7.41
CA LEU A 44 -17.21 37.29 -6.24
C LEU A 44 -18.04 36.81 -5.03
N ASP A 45 -18.93 35.83 -5.25
CA ASP A 45 -19.78 35.21 -4.23
C ASP A 45 -20.08 33.75 -4.66
N SER A 46 -20.96 33.03 -3.96
CA SER A 46 -21.42 31.67 -4.30
C SER A 46 -21.62 31.49 -5.81
N LEU A 47 -21.16 30.39 -6.38
CA LEU A 47 -21.25 30.15 -7.83
C LEU A 47 -22.72 30.14 -8.30
N PHE A 48 -23.61 29.46 -7.57
CA PHE A 48 -25.05 29.47 -7.76
C PHE A 48 -25.76 30.03 -6.53
N ILE A 49 -26.63 31.03 -6.73
CA ILE A 49 -27.44 31.63 -5.66
C ILE A 49 -28.91 31.45 -6.02
N LEU A 50 -29.64 30.63 -5.27
CA LEU A 50 -31.06 30.36 -5.48
C LEU A 50 -31.92 31.10 -4.47
N ARG A 51 -32.96 31.80 -4.95
CA ARG A 51 -33.93 32.53 -4.14
C ARG A 51 -35.35 32.41 -4.71
N ASN A 52 -36.33 32.65 -3.84
CA ASN A 52 -37.74 32.80 -4.18
C ASN A 52 -38.31 31.61 -4.97
N GLU A 53 -38.16 30.39 -4.44
CA GLU A 53 -38.70 29.15 -5.03
C GLU A 53 -38.06 28.80 -6.39
N ALA A 54 -36.78 29.16 -6.57
CA ALA A 54 -36.01 28.72 -7.72
C ALA A 54 -35.70 27.21 -7.64
N THR A 55 -35.49 26.57 -8.79
CA THR A 55 -35.06 25.17 -8.86
C THR A 55 -33.76 25.05 -9.66
N LEU A 56 -32.72 24.45 -9.09
CA LEU A 56 -31.47 24.12 -9.78
C LEU A 56 -31.34 22.60 -9.93
N GLN A 57 -31.10 22.15 -11.16
CA GLN A 57 -30.73 20.77 -11.45
C GLN A 57 -29.36 20.74 -12.12
N LEU A 58 -28.41 19.98 -11.56
CA LEU A 58 -27.07 19.80 -12.11
C LEU A 58 -26.82 18.32 -12.40
N GLU A 59 -26.32 18.01 -13.59
CA GLU A 59 -26.05 16.63 -14.01
C GLU A 59 -24.71 16.48 -14.73
N GLY A 60 -23.82 15.62 -14.23
CA GLY A 60 -22.57 15.28 -14.91
C GLY A 60 -21.55 16.43 -14.93
N LEU A 61 -21.37 17.17 -13.83
CA LEU A 61 -20.58 18.41 -13.79
C LEU A 61 -19.50 18.39 -12.72
N VAL A 62 -18.46 19.21 -12.91
CA VAL A 62 -17.46 19.49 -11.89
C VAL A 62 -17.55 20.96 -11.49
N LEU A 63 -17.84 21.25 -10.22
CA LEU A 63 -17.78 22.59 -9.64
C LEU A 63 -16.47 22.71 -8.85
N ALA A 64 -15.59 23.62 -9.25
CA ALA A 64 -14.25 23.73 -8.67
C ALA A 64 -13.90 25.16 -8.27
N ASN A 65 -13.04 25.28 -7.25
CA ASN A 65 -12.43 26.55 -6.83
C ASN A 65 -13.44 27.67 -6.51
N CYS A 66 -14.64 27.32 -6.04
CA CYS A 66 -15.67 28.31 -5.77
C CYS A 66 -15.42 28.97 -4.41
N ARG A 67 -15.46 30.30 -4.37
CA ARG A 67 -15.20 31.08 -3.14
C ARG A 67 -16.33 32.05 -2.87
N ALA A 68 -17.00 31.87 -1.74
CA ALA A 68 -18.01 32.79 -1.24
C ALA A 68 -17.48 33.52 0.02
N GLU A 69 -17.76 34.83 0.13
CA GLU A 69 -17.49 35.57 1.37
C GLU A 69 -18.46 35.20 2.49
N ALA A 70 -19.70 34.84 2.13
CA ALA A 70 -20.75 34.44 3.06
C ALA A 70 -20.91 32.91 3.08
N ASP A 71 -21.98 32.39 2.50
CA ASP A 71 -22.39 30.99 2.64
C ASP A 71 -22.40 30.27 1.29
N GLY A 72 -22.17 28.95 1.28
CA GLY A 72 -22.33 28.12 0.09
C GLY A 72 -21.34 28.45 -1.00
N GLY A 73 -20.10 27.94 -0.92
CA GLY A 73 -19.05 28.24 -1.90
C GLY A 73 -19.51 27.96 -3.34
N ALA A 74 -20.03 26.76 -3.60
CA ALA A 74 -20.56 26.37 -4.90
C ALA A 74 -22.07 26.66 -5.02
N VAL A 75 -22.87 26.28 -4.03
CA VAL A 75 -24.33 26.45 -4.09
C VAL A 75 -24.83 27.06 -2.79
N ARG A 76 -25.55 28.18 -2.91
CA ARG A 76 -26.32 28.78 -1.84
C ARG A 76 -27.79 28.80 -2.22
N MET A 77 -28.62 28.11 -1.44
CA MET A 77 -30.07 28.08 -1.65
C MET A 77 -30.83 28.64 -0.45
N GLU A 78 -31.77 29.53 -0.74
CA GLU A 78 -32.67 30.17 0.22
C GLU A 78 -34.12 30.00 -0.27
N ASN A 79 -34.92 29.22 0.45
CA ASN A 79 -36.32 28.92 0.08
C ASN A 79 -36.45 28.46 -1.37
N SER A 80 -35.65 27.47 -1.77
CA SER A 80 -35.46 27.03 -3.15
C SER A 80 -35.09 25.55 -3.17
N ASP A 81 -35.11 24.90 -4.34
CA ASP A 81 -34.82 23.47 -4.46
C ASP A 81 -33.54 23.23 -5.28
N ALA A 82 -32.69 22.31 -4.82
CA ALA A 82 -31.48 21.92 -5.53
C ALA A 82 -31.38 20.39 -5.65
N SER A 83 -31.16 19.91 -6.87
CA SER A 83 -30.92 18.50 -7.17
C SER A 83 -29.64 18.32 -7.99
N LEU A 84 -28.69 17.57 -7.44
CA LEU A 84 -27.41 17.29 -8.09
C LEU A 84 -27.30 15.77 -8.33
N ARG A 85 -26.97 15.39 -9.56
CA ARG A 85 -26.74 14.01 -9.98
C ARG A 85 -25.39 13.90 -10.67
N ASP A 86 -24.55 12.94 -10.30
CA ASP A 86 -23.24 12.76 -10.96
C ASP A 86 -22.43 14.08 -10.94
N VAL A 87 -22.27 14.71 -9.77
CA VAL A 87 -21.56 15.99 -9.64
C VAL A 87 -20.35 15.83 -8.74
N ARG A 88 -19.22 16.42 -9.12
CA ARG A 88 -18.07 16.62 -8.22
C ARG A 88 -17.98 18.07 -7.79
N ILE A 89 -17.91 18.32 -6.49
CA ILE A 89 -17.61 19.64 -5.92
C ILE A 89 -16.25 19.55 -5.23
N GLN A 90 -15.30 20.42 -5.60
CA GLN A 90 -13.96 20.35 -5.03
C GLN A 90 -13.36 21.73 -4.78
N ASP A 91 -12.50 21.80 -3.75
CA ASP A 91 -11.68 22.97 -3.46
C ASP A 91 -12.51 24.26 -3.26
N CYS A 92 -13.70 24.11 -2.66
CA CYS A 92 -14.63 25.22 -2.42
C CYS A 92 -14.48 25.80 -1.01
N TYR A 93 -14.72 27.10 -0.88
CA TYR A 93 -14.58 27.84 0.38
C TYR A 93 -15.77 28.77 0.61
N ALA A 94 -16.28 28.82 1.84
CA ALA A 94 -17.26 29.81 2.29
C ALA A 94 -16.77 30.53 3.56
N GLY A 95 -16.82 31.86 3.60
CA GLY A 95 -16.37 32.62 4.77
C GLY A 95 -17.17 32.36 6.04
N ASN A 96 -18.47 32.02 5.91
CA ASN A 96 -19.35 31.70 7.01
C ASN A 96 -19.65 30.19 7.07
N SER A 97 -20.50 29.65 6.19
CA SER A 97 -20.97 28.27 6.33
C SER A 97 -21.23 27.56 5.01
N GLY A 98 -21.21 26.22 5.03
CA GLY A 98 -21.47 25.40 3.85
C GLY A 98 -20.38 25.57 2.80
N GLY A 99 -19.16 25.09 3.07
CA GLY A 99 -17.99 25.33 2.21
C GLY A 99 -18.24 24.96 0.74
N ALA A 100 -19.01 23.90 0.49
CA ALA A 100 -19.57 23.59 -0.82
C ALA A 100 -21.02 24.07 -0.96
N ILE A 101 -21.91 23.61 -0.08
CA ILE A 101 -23.35 23.82 -0.18
C ILE A 101 -23.90 24.41 1.12
N TYR A 102 -24.62 25.52 0.99
CA TYR A 102 -25.49 26.05 2.04
C TYR A 102 -26.94 25.92 1.62
N ALA A 103 -27.71 25.16 2.40
CA ALA A 103 -29.13 24.93 2.16
C ALA A 103 -30.00 25.45 3.30
N ALA A 104 -30.84 26.44 2.99
CA ALA A 104 -31.78 27.02 3.95
C ALA A 104 -33.20 27.09 3.40
N LYS A 105 -34.10 26.25 3.93
CA LYS A 105 -35.50 26.09 3.48
C LYS A 105 -35.61 25.58 2.02
N GLY A 106 -36.62 24.74 1.74
CA GLY A 106 -36.80 24.09 0.42
C GLY A 106 -36.46 22.60 0.45
N SER A 107 -35.90 22.04 -0.62
CA SER A 107 -35.48 20.62 -0.72
C SER A 107 -34.07 20.48 -1.31
N LEU A 108 -33.26 19.58 -0.73
CA LEU A 108 -31.92 19.26 -1.22
C LEU A 108 -31.82 17.76 -1.49
N ARG A 109 -31.50 17.40 -2.74
CA ARG A 109 -31.24 16.00 -3.14
C ARG A 109 -29.89 15.86 -3.85
N LEU A 110 -29.01 15.02 -3.32
CA LEU A 110 -27.74 14.67 -3.95
C LEU A 110 -27.72 13.17 -4.26
N GLU A 111 -27.36 12.82 -5.50
CA GLU A 111 -27.25 11.43 -5.97
C GLU A 111 -25.93 11.23 -6.72
N SER A 112 -25.12 10.27 -6.27
CA SER A 112 -23.80 9.99 -6.88
C SER A 112 -22.91 11.24 -6.93
N VAL A 113 -22.79 11.94 -5.79
CA VAL A 113 -22.06 13.22 -5.66
C VAL A 113 -20.78 13.03 -4.84
N GLU A 114 -19.69 13.65 -5.29
CA GLU A 114 -18.42 13.66 -4.57
C GLU A 114 -18.08 15.09 -4.12
N ILE A 115 -17.86 15.31 -2.83
CA ILE A 115 -17.45 16.61 -2.26
C ILE A 115 -16.09 16.46 -1.57
N THR A 116 -15.08 17.16 -2.07
CA THR A 116 -13.70 17.01 -1.57
C THR A 116 -13.07 18.35 -1.23
N ARG A 117 -12.25 18.39 -0.17
CA ARG A 117 -11.42 19.57 0.18
C ARG A 117 -12.20 20.89 0.26
N CYS A 118 -13.41 20.83 0.82
CA CYS A 118 -14.24 22.02 1.03
C CYS A 118 -14.10 22.53 2.46
N SER A 119 -14.09 23.85 2.64
CA SER A 119 -13.82 24.44 3.95
C SER A 119 -14.62 25.70 4.23
N THR A 120 -14.72 26.04 5.52
CA THR A 120 -15.36 27.28 5.97
C THR A 120 -14.38 28.15 6.78
N GLY A 121 -14.73 29.43 6.96
CA GLY A 121 -13.94 30.35 7.80
C GLY A 121 -13.91 29.95 9.28
N ILE A 122 -12.73 30.02 9.90
CA ILE A 122 -12.48 29.64 11.30
C ILE A 122 -12.51 30.90 12.19
N GLY A 123 -13.63 31.63 12.16
CA GLY A 123 -13.77 32.88 12.91
C GLY A 123 -14.31 32.66 14.33
N THR A 124 -13.53 33.02 15.36
CA THR A 124 -13.87 32.87 16.80
C THR A 124 -14.55 34.09 17.44
N GLU A 125 -14.95 35.11 16.68
CA GLU A 125 -15.50 36.35 17.26
C GLU A 125 -16.87 36.76 16.67
N GLY A 126 -17.90 36.69 17.51
CA GLY A 126 -19.25 37.23 17.30
C GLY A 126 -20.37 36.26 17.72
N GLU A 127 -21.52 36.81 18.17
CA GLU A 127 -22.72 36.06 18.60
C GLU A 127 -23.41 35.21 17.50
N ASN A 128 -22.84 35.18 16.28
CA ASN A 128 -23.30 34.33 15.18
C ASN A 128 -22.15 33.38 14.82
N ALA A 129 -22.27 32.11 15.20
CA ALA A 129 -21.27 31.07 14.95
C ALA A 129 -20.89 31.03 13.45
N LYS A 130 -19.63 31.37 13.15
CA LYS A 130 -19.02 31.22 11.83
C LYS A 130 -18.37 29.83 11.74
N GLY A 131 -18.27 29.30 10.54
CA GLY A 131 -17.58 28.04 10.27
C GLY A 131 -18.43 26.80 10.50
N LEU A 132 -19.65 26.74 9.96
CA LEU A 132 -20.54 25.60 10.17
C LEU A 132 -20.71 24.79 8.87
N GLY A 133 -20.49 23.48 8.93
CA GLY A 133 -20.67 22.58 7.78
C GLY A 133 -19.59 22.76 6.73
N GLY A 134 -18.47 22.05 6.87
CA GLY A 134 -17.29 22.24 6.00
C GLY A 134 -17.57 21.88 4.54
N ALA A 135 -18.36 20.83 4.30
CA ALA A 135 -18.96 20.57 3.00
C ALA A 135 -20.36 21.18 2.91
N ILE A 136 -21.27 20.74 3.78
CA ILE A 136 -22.70 21.06 3.67
C ILE A 136 -23.22 21.61 5.00
N ARG A 137 -23.95 22.73 4.92
CA ARG A 137 -24.79 23.23 6.01
C ARG A 137 -26.26 23.17 5.64
N ILE A 138 -27.07 22.59 6.52
CA ILE A 138 -28.53 22.47 6.39
C ILE A 138 -29.20 23.28 7.50
N VAL A 139 -30.13 24.16 7.11
CA VAL A 139 -30.90 25.01 8.03
C VAL A 139 -32.39 24.96 7.66
N LYS A 140 -33.21 24.36 8.51
CA LYS A 140 -34.68 24.33 8.36
C LYS A 140 -35.14 23.81 7.00
N VAL A 141 -34.45 22.80 6.48
CA VAL A 141 -34.83 22.10 5.25
C VAL A 141 -35.65 20.87 5.67
N PRO A 142 -36.95 20.79 5.32
CA PRO A 142 -37.82 19.70 5.77
C PRO A 142 -37.35 18.31 5.31
N GLU A 143 -36.77 18.23 4.12
CA GLU A 143 -36.35 16.96 3.52
C GLU A 143 -34.99 17.13 2.83
N VAL A 144 -34.02 16.35 3.29
CA VAL A 144 -32.68 16.25 2.68
C VAL A 144 -32.38 14.79 2.41
N GLU A 145 -32.06 14.48 1.16
CA GLU A 145 -31.73 13.12 0.73
C GLU A 145 -30.34 13.09 0.10
N LEU A 146 -29.44 12.33 0.71
CA LEU A 146 -28.10 12.05 0.20
C LEU A 146 -28.00 10.57 -0.14
N SER A 147 -27.86 10.24 -1.43
CA SER A 147 -27.72 8.87 -1.92
C SER A 147 -26.41 8.69 -2.67
N GLU A 148 -25.60 7.71 -2.29
CA GLU A 148 -24.31 7.41 -2.94
C GLU A 148 -23.38 8.64 -2.96
N VAL A 149 -23.30 9.35 -1.82
CA VAL A 149 -22.50 10.56 -1.67
C VAL A 149 -21.20 10.27 -0.93
N ASN A 150 -20.09 10.81 -1.41
CA ASN A 150 -18.80 10.74 -0.72
C ASN A 150 -18.32 12.14 -0.34
N ILE A 151 -18.08 12.40 0.95
CA ILE A 151 -17.55 13.67 1.45
C ILE A 151 -16.24 13.40 2.19
N THR A 152 -15.13 13.99 1.70
CA THR A 152 -13.81 13.77 2.29
C THR A 152 -12.95 15.03 2.37
N GLY A 153 -12.04 15.08 3.35
CA GLY A 153 -11.06 16.16 3.47
C GLY A 153 -11.67 17.53 3.75
N CYS A 154 -12.86 17.61 4.38
CA CYS A 154 -13.57 18.86 4.60
C CYS A 154 -13.31 19.43 6.01
N SER A 155 -13.38 20.75 6.17
CA SER A 155 -13.04 21.39 7.45
C SER A 155 -13.96 22.55 7.86
N ALA A 156 -14.31 22.59 9.15
CA ALA A 156 -15.17 23.62 9.75
C ALA A 156 -14.86 23.82 11.25
N VAL A 157 -15.59 24.74 11.89
CA VAL A 157 -15.62 24.87 13.35
C VAL A 157 -16.51 23.78 13.95
N LYS A 158 -17.71 23.57 13.37
CA LYS A 158 -18.62 22.47 13.73
C LYS A 158 -19.15 21.75 12.50
N GLY A 159 -19.16 20.41 12.54
CA GLY A 159 -19.59 19.59 11.40
C GLY A 159 -18.60 19.67 10.25
N GLY A 160 -17.44 19.03 10.39
CA GLY A 160 -16.36 19.11 9.38
C GLY A 160 -16.81 18.69 8.00
N ALA A 161 -17.66 17.66 7.89
CA ALA A 161 -18.39 17.33 6.66
C ALA A 161 -19.78 17.99 6.64
N LEU A 162 -20.63 17.65 7.61
CA LEU A 162 -22.05 17.99 7.61
C LEU A 162 -22.47 18.71 8.90
N HIS A 163 -23.18 19.83 8.76
CA HIS A 163 -23.86 20.49 9.87
C HIS A 163 -25.37 20.55 9.63
N ILE A 164 -26.16 20.00 10.54
CA ILE A 164 -27.62 19.91 10.47
C ILE A 164 -28.26 20.75 11.58
N ASP A 165 -29.05 21.75 11.18
CA ASP A 165 -30.01 22.46 12.02
C ASP A 165 -31.39 22.45 11.34
N GLY A 166 -31.98 21.27 11.24
CA GLY A 166 -33.15 21.04 10.38
C GLY A 166 -34.49 21.51 10.99
N GLY A 167 -34.54 21.77 12.29
CA GLY A 167 -35.80 22.01 13.00
C GLY A 167 -36.49 20.71 13.41
N THR A 168 -37.56 20.79 14.21
CA THR A 168 -38.18 19.61 14.85
C THR A 168 -38.80 18.61 13.88
N ASP A 169 -39.28 19.09 12.73
CA ASP A 169 -40.03 18.27 11.77
C ASP A 169 -39.19 17.82 10.56
N SER A 170 -37.93 18.23 10.46
CA SER A 170 -37.06 17.87 9.34
C SER A 170 -36.46 16.47 9.48
N GLU A 171 -36.27 15.82 8.34
CA GLU A 171 -35.53 14.56 8.24
C GLU A 171 -34.42 14.69 7.20
N THR A 172 -33.21 14.29 7.61
CA THR A 172 -32.04 14.14 6.72
C THR A 172 -31.72 12.66 6.61
N THR A 173 -31.72 12.14 5.39
CA THR A 173 -31.48 10.72 5.11
C THR A 173 -30.17 10.55 4.37
N LEU A 174 -29.28 9.73 4.93
CA LEU A 174 -28.02 9.32 4.31
C LEU A 174 -28.14 7.86 3.87
N ASN A 175 -28.06 7.59 2.58
CA ASN A 175 -28.19 6.26 2.00
C ASN A 175 -26.92 5.94 1.18
N ARG A 176 -26.17 4.89 1.55
CA ARG A 176 -24.85 4.59 0.93
C ARG A 176 -23.90 5.79 0.93
N VAL A 177 -23.87 6.55 2.01
CA VAL A 177 -23.02 7.76 2.13
C VAL A 177 -21.73 7.41 2.85
N ARG A 178 -20.61 7.97 2.40
CA ARG A 178 -19.32 7.90 3.11
C ARG A 178 -18.88 9.31 3.51
N LEU A 179 -18.67 9.52 4.81
CA LEU A 179 -18.08 10.73 5.36
C LEU A 179 -16.75 10.34 6.00
N ALA A 180 -15.64 10.86 5.49
CA ALA A 180 -14.31 10.48 5.96
C ALA A 180 -13.33 11.67 6.03
N ASP A 181 -12.25 11.50 6.78
CA ASP A 181 -11.08 12.37 6.77
C ASP A 181 -11.41 13.87 6.91
N SER A 182 -12.42 14.20 7.71
CA SER A 182 -12.91 15.57 7.88
C SER A 182 -12.70 16.04 9.32
N THR A 183 -12.46 17.34 9.48
CA THR A 183 -12.00 17.93 10.74
C THR A 183 -12.90 19.09 11.15
N ALA A 184 -13.40 19.04 12.38
CA ALA A 184 -14.00 20.18 13.07
C ALA A 184 -13.07 20.68 14.17
N THR A 185 -12.92 22.00 14.36
CA THR A 185 -12.06 22.48 15.46
C THR A 185 -12.70 22.30 16.84
N GLU A 186 -14.03 22.35 16.93
CA GLU A 186 -14.77 22.23 18.19
C GLU A 186 -15.53 20.90 18.27
N GLU A 187 -16.62 20.77 17.52
CA GLU A 187 -17.61 19.69 17.72
C GLU A 187 -18.02 19.04 16.40
N GLY A 188 -18.11 17.70 16.38
CA GLY A 188 -18.68 16.96 15.25
C GLY A 188 -17.72 16.92 14.08
N GLY A 189 -16.65 16.13 14.19
CA GLY A 189 -15.59 16.05 13.18
C GLY A 189 -16.12 15.70 11.79
N LEU A 190 -17.07 14.76 11.73
CA LEU A 190 -17.84 14.48 10.52
C LEU A 190 -19.20 15.20 10.54
N ILE A 191 -20.04 14.89 11.53
CA ILE A 191 -21.41 15.41 11.63
C ILE A 191 -21.61 16.21 12.92
N TYR A 192 -22.19 17.39 12.80
CA TYR A 192 -22.81 18.10 13.91
C TYR A 192 -24.31 18.24 13.68
N ILE A 193 -25.13 17.84 14.66
CA ILE A 193 -26.59 18.00 14.58
C ILE A 193 -27.14 18.68 15.83
N SER A 194 -27.84 19.80 15.64
CA SER A 194 -28.51 20.55 16.72
C SER A 194 -29.96 20.14 16.88
N THR A 195 -30.70 20.06 15.77
CA THR A 195 -32.14 19.79 15.74
C THR A 195 -32.53 18.96 14.51
N GLY A 196 -33.60 18.17 14.65
CA GLY A 196 -34.17 17.33 13.57
C GLY A 196 -33.87 15.85 13.71
N ARG A 197 -34.25 15.09 12.68
CA ARG A 197 -34.00 13.65 12.58
C ARG A 197 -32.90 13.36 11.53
N LEU A 198 -31.97 12.49 11.86
CA LEU A 198 -30.96 11.97 10.95
C LEU A 198 -31.09 10.44 10.86
N ALA A 199 -31.34 9.94 9.65
CA ALA A 199 -31.39 8.52 9.36
C ALA A 199 -30.14 8.11 8.57
N LEU A 200 -29.32 7.23 9.15
CA LEU A 200 -28.20 6.58 8.48
C LEU A 200 -28.68 5.25 7.92
N GLU A 201 -28.60 5.05 6.61
CA GLU A 201 -29.20 3.91 5.92
C GLU A 201 -28.23 3.22 4.96
N ASN A 202 -28.53 1.95 4.66
CA ASN A 202 -28.05 1.24 3.47
C ASN A 202 -26.53 1.31 3.26
N GLY A 203 -25.75 0.97 4.29
CA GLY A 203 -24.29 0.95 4.20
C GLY A 203 -23.60 2.31 4.35
N THR A 204 -24.23 3.27 5.03
CA THR A 204 -23.59 4.56 5.35
C THR A 204 -22.43 4.40 6.34
N LEU A 205 -21.30 5.06 6.09
CA LEU A 205 -20.06 4.89 6.84
C LEU A 205 -19.46 6.25 7.24
N LEU A 206 -19.18 6.39 8.53
CA LEU A 206 -18.57 7.56 9.16
C LEU A 206 -17.23 7.11 9.78
N GLU A 207 -16.12 7.60 9.25
CA GLU A 207 -14.80 7.18 9.72
C GLU A 207 -13.77 8.31 9.74
N SER A 208 -12.72 8.17 10.56
CA SER A 208 -11.56 9.08 10.56
C SER A 208 -11.94 10.56 10.74
N GLY A 209 -13.00 10.82 11.51
CA GLY A 209 -13.39 12.15 11.92
C GLY A 209 -12.47 12.69 13.01
N THR A 210 -12.27 14.01 13.04
CA THR A 210 -11.43 14.65 14.07
C THR A 210 -12.11 15.90 14.62
N ALA A 211 -12.28 15.97 15.94
CA ALA A 211 -12.81 17.12 16.66
C ALA A 211 -12.36 17.14 18.12
N SER A 212 -12.53 18.27 18.79
CA SER A 212 -12.30 18.36 20.24
C SER A 212 -13.36 17.57 21.04
N GLN A 213 -14.59 17.48 20.53
CA GLN A 213 -15.66 16.63 21.06
C GLN A 213 -16.48 16.01 19.91
N GLY A 214 -16.70 14.71 19.94
CA GLY A 214 -17.48 13.99 18.93
C GLY A 214 -16.77 13.93 17.60
N SER A 215 -15.70 13.13 17.53
CA SER A 215 -14.90 12.89 16.34
C SER A 215 -15.78 12.48 15.13
N SER A 216 -16.76 11.61 15.35
CA SER A 216 -17.74 11.20 14.33
C SER A 216 -18.99 12.08 14.36
N ILE A 217 -19.70 12.12 15.49
CA ILE A 217 -20.96 12.84 15.62
C ILE A 217 -20.98 13.64 16.93
N ALA A 218 -21.37 14.91 16.88
CA ALA A 218 -21.67 15.71 18.06
C ALA A 218 -23.09 16.31 18.01
N PHE A 219 -23.61 16.61 19.20
CA PHE A 219 -25.01 16.97 19.42
C PHE A 219 -25.11 18.33 20.13
N GLY A 220 -25.88 19.25 19.56
CA GLY A 220 -26.11 20.59 20.12
C GLY A 220 -27.43 20.77 20.87
N GLY A 221 -28.30 19.75 20.86
CA GLY A 221 -29.66 19.81 21.39
C GLY A 221 -30.22 18.41 21.65
N SER A 222 -31.49 18.18 21.32
CA SER A 222 -32.14 16.86 21.42
C SER A 222 -32.60 16.32 20.05
N PRO A 223 -31.68 16.15 19.08
CA PRO A 223 -32.02 15.54 17.81
C PRO A 223 -32.19 14.02 17.95
N GLU A 224 -32.84 13.41 16.96
CA GLU A 224 -32.99 11.95 16.88
C GLU A 224 -32.09 11.43 15.78
N VAL A 225 -31.11 10.60 16.14
CA VAL A 225 -30.22 9.96 15.17
C VAL A 225 -30.43 8.46 15.24
N SER A 226 -30.73 7.86 14.10
CA SER A 226 -31.00 6.43 13.98
C SER A 226 -30.22 5.80 12.86
N TYR A 227 -29.83 4.54 13.06
CA TYR A 227 -29.26 3.71 12.01
C TYR A 227 -30.30 2.67 11.56
N ARG A 228 -30.62 2.66 10.26
CA ARG A 228 -31.54 1.71 9.62
C ARG A 228 -30.77 0.73 8.75
N LEU A 229 -31.15 -0.54 8.83
CA LEU A 229 -30.50 -1.61 8.05
C LEU A 229 -30.74 -1.45 6.54
N PRO A 230 -29.79 -1.87 5.68
CA PRO A 230 -28.62 -2.71 5.98
C PRO A 230 -27.34 -1.96 6.41
N LEU A 231 -26.44 -2.68 7.10
CA LEU A 231 -25.07 -2.24 7.42
C LEU A 231 -24.11 -2.52 6.26
N PRO A 232 -22.98 -1.80 6.15
CA PRO A 232 -21.91 -2.16 5.22
C PRO A 232 -21.29 -3.51 5.62
N PRO A 233 -20.76 -4.31 4.66
CA PRO A 233 -20.08 -5.57 4.98
C PRO A 233 -18.90 -5.36 5.93
N GLY A 234 -18.81 -6.20 6.97
CA GLY A 234 -17.73 -6.11 7.97
C GLY A 234 -17.97 -5.08 9.07
N TYR A 235 -19.21 -4.63 9.29
CA TYR A 235 -19.55 -3.67 10.34
C TYR A 235 -20.78 -4.09 11.18
N TRP A 236 -20.88 -3.62 12.43
CA TRP A 236 -21.96 -3.95 13.39
C TRP A 236 -22.43 -2.76 14.23
N ILE A 237 -23.59 -2.90 14.93
CA ILE A 237 -24.16 -1.90 15.86
C ILE A 237 -24.66 -2.53 17.18
N PRO A 238 -24.61 -1.83 18.34
CA PRO A 238 -24.82 -2.44 19.66
C PRO A 238 -26.25 -2.89 20.05
N HIS A 239 -27.29 -2.58 19.29
CA HIS A 239 -28.69 -2.93 19.63
C HIS A 239 -29.26 -4.15 18.89
N SER A 240 -28.46 -4.86 18.09
CA SER A 240 -28.88 -6.15 17.53
C SER A 240 -28.79 -7.25 18.60
N ARG A 241 -29.92 -7.67 19.19
CA ARG A 241 -29.97 -8.80 20.14
C ARG A 241 -29.35 -10.06 19.54
N CYS A 242 -28.31 -10.61 20.19
CA CYS A 242 -27.82 -11.97 19.93
C CYS A 242 -28.66 -12.99 20.70
N GLU A 243 -29.73 -13.52 20.10
CA GLU A 243 -30.48 -14.66 20.65
C GLU A 243 -30.05 -15.97 19.96
N ILE A 244 -29.80 -17.02 20.73
CA ILE A 244 -29.45 -18.35 20.19
C ILE A 244 -30.72 -19.04 19.69
N TYR A 245 -30.92 -19.07 18.38
CA TYR A 245 -31.95 -19.90 17.75
C TYR A 245 -31.36 -21.26 17.37
N ARG A 246 -32.12 -22.35 17.45
CA ARG A 246 -31.69 -23.67 16.95
C ARG A 246 -32.42 -23.98 15.64
N GLN A 247 -31.79 -24.68 14.69
CA GLN A 247 -32.40 -25.05 13.41
C GLN A 247 -33.11 -26.41 13.48
N LEU A 248 -34.27 -26.49 12.83
CA LEU A 248 -35.02 -27.73 12.66
C LEU A 248 -34.40 -28.55 11.51
N PRO A 249 -33.97 -29.80 11.72
CA PRO A 249 -33.45 -30.66 10.67
C PRO A 249 -34.47 -30.89 9.54
N ALA A 250 -34.00 -31.01 8.30
CA ALA A 250 -34.87 -31.17 7.12
C ALA A 250 -35.78 -32.42 7.20
N ASP A 251 -35.31 -33.49 7.85
CA ASP A 251 -36.02 -34.77 8.00
C ASP A 251 -36.67 -34.95 9.39
N CYS A 252 -37.39 -33.92 9.87
CA CYS A 252 -37.94 -33.90 11.23
C CYS A 252 -39.42 -34.30 11.29
N ASP A 253 -39.70 -35.44 11.91
CA ASP A 253 -41.05 -35.99 12.14
C ASP A 253 -41.83 -35.25 13.25
N ALA A 254 -43.08 -35.65 13.52
CA ALA A 254 -43.94 -34.97 14.48
C ALA A 254 -43.40 -34.98 15.92
N VAL A 255 -42.62 -36.02 16.27
CA VAL A 255 -41.98 -36.14 17.59
C VAL A 255 -40.77 -35.23 17.70
N CYS A 256 -39.96 -35.18 16.64
CA CYS A 256 -38.84 -34.25 16.51
C CYS A 256 -39.27 -32.78 16.56
N ARG A 257 -40.42 -32.42 15.94
CA ARG A 257 -40.96 -31.05 15.98
C ARG A 257 -41.43 -30.63 17.38
N ALA A 258 -42.08 -31.53 18.12
CA ALA A 258 -42.49 -31.25 19.50
C ALA A 258 -41.28 -31.08 20.45
N LEU A 259 -40.18 -31.79 20.19
CA LEU A 259 -38.93 -31.62 20.93
C LEU A 259 -38.22 -30.31 20.55
N PHE A 260 -38.25 -29.93 19.26
CA PHE A 260 -37.72 -28.65 18.79
C PHE A 260 -38.45 -27.46 19.40
N ASP A 261 -39.78 -27.49 19.50
CA ASP A 261 -40.55 -26.39 20.11
C ASP A 261 -40.21 -26.15 21.59
N LYS A 262 -39.69 -27.16 22.28
CA LYS A 262 -39.15 -27.03 23.64
C LYS A 262 -37.70 -26.54 23.65
N CYS A 263 -36.90 -26.94 22.67
CA CYS A 263 -35.47 -26.63 22.59
C CYS A 263 -35.14 -25.33 21.84
N LYS A 264 -36.10 -24.71 21.13
CA LYS A 264 -35.86 -23.54 20.25
C LYS A 264 -35.40 -22.28 20.96
N THR A 265 -35.64 -22.16 22.26
CA THR A 265 -35.22 -21.04 23.12
C THR A 265 -34.38 -21.51 24.31
N GLU A 266 -33.88 -22.76 24.29
CA GLU A 266 -33.12 -23.35 25.40
C GLU A 266 -31.65 -22.92 25.35
N THR A 267 -31.23 -22.18 26.38
CA THR A 267 -29.92 -21.53 26.50
C THR A 267 -28.84 -22.45 27.10
N ASP A 268 -29.21 -23.57 27.72
CA ASP A 268 -28.24 -24.52 28.29
C ASP A 268 -27.65 -25.45 27.20
N ALA A 269 -26.36 -25.28 26.91
CA ALA A 269 -25.62 -26.09 25.95
C ALA A 269 -25.33 -27.53 26.43
N GLN A 270 -25.50 -27.82 27.73
CA GLN A 270 -25.28 -29.15 28.32
C GLN A 270 -26.54 -30.02 28.30
N ASN A 271 -27.71 -29.45 27.94
CA ASN A 271 -28.95 -30.22 27.83
C ASN A 271 -28.85 -31.24 26.69
N ASN A 272 -28.67 -32.52 27.07
CA ASN A 272 -28.45 -33.62 26.14
C ASN A 272 -29.64 -33.88 25.20
N GLU A 273 -30.85 -33.45 25.57
CA GLU A 273 -32.05 -33.60 24.72
C GLU A 273 -32.07 -32.59 23.55
N CYS A 274 -31.45 -31.41 23.73
CA CYS A 274 -31.46 -30.36 22.73
C CYS A 274 -30.21 -30.32 21.83
N LYS A 275 -29.17 -31.12 22.14
CA LYS A 275 -27.92 -31.21 21.36
C LYS A 275 -28.10 -31.66 19.91
N GLN A 276 -29.19 -32.36 19.61
CA GLN A 276 -29.50 -32.81 18.25
C GLN A 276 -29.97 -31.69 17.31
N PHE A 277 -30.28 -30.51 17.84
CA PHE A 277 -30.67 -29.34 17.05
C PHE A 277 -29.48 -28.38 16.96
N PRO A 278 -28.88 -28.18 15.77
CA PRO A 278 -27.72 -27.32 15.61
C PRO A 278 -28.07 -25.87 15.92
N VAL A 279 -27.11 -25.17 16.53
CA VAL A 279 -27.23 -23.74 16.87
C VAL A 279 -27.19 -22.93 15.58
N ALA A 280 -28.23 -22.12 15.33
CA ALA A 280 -28.27 -21.14 14.26
C ALA A 280 -27.39 -19.95 14.65
N PHE A 281 -26.45 -19.59 13.77
CA PHE A 281 -25.59 -18.43 13.95
C PHE A 281 -26.40 -17.14 13.73
N VAL A 282 -26.41 -16.23 14.71
CA VAL A 282 -27.16 -14.96 14.66
C VAL A 282 -26.20 -13.77 14.66
N GLN A 283 -26.06 -13.15 13.49
CA GLN A 283 -26.18 -11.69 13.38
C GLN A 283 -27.53 -11.41 12.68
N PRO A 284 -28.16 -10.22 12.81
CA PRO A 284 -29.29 -9.85 11.94
C PRO A 284 -28.90 -9.69 10.46
N CYS A 285 -27.64 -9.96 10.11
CA CYS A 285 -26.99 -9.61 8.86
C CYS A 285 -27.23 -10.60 7.72
N ASN A 286 -28.25 -11.47 7.80
CA ASN A 286 -28.80 -12.14 6.62
C ASN A 286 -30.14 -11.49 6.25
N TRP A 287 -30.08 -10.24 5.76
CA TRP A 287 -31.26 -9.55 5.25
C TRP A 287 -31.85 -10.24 4.01
N GLU A 288 -31.05 -11.03 3.27
CA GLU A 288 -31.54 -11.87 2.16
C GLU A 288 -32.51 -12.95 2.65
N ALA A 289 -32.31 -13.49 3.86
CA ALA A 289 -33.21 -14.47 4.47
C ALA A 289 -34.38 -13.86 5.25
N THR A 290 -34.30 -12.58 5.64
CA THR A 290 -35.32 -11.88 6.44
C THR A 290 -35.58 -10.44 5.95
N PRO A 291 -36.21 -10.27 4.77
CA PRO A 291 -36.41 -8.95 4.16
C PRO A 291 -37.31 -7.99 4.96
N ALA A 292 -38.04 -8.49 5.98
CA ALA A 292 -38.89 -7.68 6.85
C ALA A 292 -38.11 -6.73 7.79
N LEU A 293 -36.78 -6.92 7.94
CA LEU A 293 -35.91 -6.08 8.76
C LEU A 293 -35.27 -4.93 7.98
N LEU A 294 -35.40 -4.92 6.64
CA LEU A 294 -34.92 -3.82 5.80
C LEU A 294 -35.73 -2.55 6.11
N GLY A 295 -35.03 -1.43 6.34
CA GLY A 295 -35.66 -0.15 6.67
C GLY A 295 -36.17 -0.02 8.10
N VAL A 296 -35.98 -1.02 8.97
CA VAL A 296 -36.32 -0.92 10.40
C VAL A 296 -35.22 -0.14 11.15
N SER A 297 -35.62 0.85 11.94
CA SER A 297 -34.73 1.55 12.88
C SER A 297 -34.45 0.64 14.08
N LEU A 298 -33.19 0.22 14.24
CA LEU A 298 -32.80 -0.74 15.29
C LEU A 298 -31.85 -0.14 16.33
N TYR A 299 -31.15 0.93 16.01
CA TYR A 299 -30.24 1.60 16.94
C TYR A 299 -30.47 3.11 16.92
N GLN A 300 -30.90 3.63 18.06
CA GLN A 300 -30.89 5.04 18.34
C GLN A 300 -29.50 5.39 18.89
N VAL A 301 -28.79 6.26 18.19
CA VAL A 301 -27.47 6.71 18.62
C VAL A 301 -27.65 7.52 19.92
N PRO A 302 -26.86 7.24 20.97
CA PRO A 302 -26.89 8.03 22.21
C PRO A 302 -26.72 9.51 21.91
N THR A 303 -27.43 10.38 22.63
CA THR A 303 -27.35 11.84 22.46
C THR A 303 -26.08 12.47 23.06
N SER A 304 -25.07 11.65 23.36
CA SER A 304 -23.72 12.08 23.79
C SER A 304 -22.78 12.09 22.60
N ALA A 305 -21.82 13.00 22.58
CA ALA A 305 -20.78 13.06 21.55
C ALA A 305 -20.13 11.67 21.32
N LEU A 306 -20.01 11.28 20.04
CA LEU A 306 -19.51 9.99 19.62
C LEU A 306 -18.11 10.16 19.02
N ASP A 307 -17.11 9.66 19.72
CA ASP A 307 -15.69 9.78 19.37
C ASP A 307 -15.11 8.52 18.67
N VAL A 308 -15.98 7.70 18.10
CA VAL A 308 -15.65 6.43 17.44
C VAL A 308 -16.29 6.34 16.06
N ASP A 309 -15.67 5.60 15.16
CA ASP A 309 -16.21 5.32 13.82
C ASP A 309 -17.56 4.59 13.91
N LEU A 310 -18.46 4.90 12.97
CA LEU A 310 -19.80 4.35 12.94
C LEU A 310 -20.21 3.95 11.50
N PRO A 311 -20.70 2.74 11.26
CA PRO A 311 -20.84 1.62 12.21
C PRO A 311 -19.48 1.06 12.66
N TYR A 312 -19.47 0.21 13.68
CA TYR A 312 -18.23 -0.32 14.25
C TYR A 312 -17.64 -1.39 13.33
N ALA A 313 -16.36 -1.27 12.99
CA ALA A 313 -15.67 -2.30 12.23
C ALA A 313 -15.67 -3.64 13.00
N CYS A 314 -15.91 -4.74 12.30
CA CYS A 314 -15.70 -6.08 12.83
C CYS A 314 -14.19 -6.29 13.09
N ALA A 315 -13.85 -6.96 14.18
CA ALA A 315 -12.47 -7.35 14.43
C ALA A 315 -11.96 -8.29 13.31
N PRO A 316 -10.66 -8.29 12.97
CA PRO A 316 -10.09 -9.24 12.03
C PRO A 316 -10.42 -10.68 12.45
N GLY A 317 -11.07 -11.44 11.57
CA GLY A 317 -11.55 -12.80 11.86
C GLY A 317 -13.00 -12.90 12.38
N ILE A 318 -13.70 -11.78 12.56
CA ILE A 318 -15.16 -11.74 12.73
C ILE A 318 -15.81 -11.37 11.40
N LEU A 319 -16.74 -12.23 10.98
CA LEU A 319 -17.28 -12.39 9.62
C LEU A 319 -17.83 -11.10 8.97
N GLY A 320 -17.46 -10.92 7.70
CA GLY A 320 -18.04 -9.93 6.78
C GLY A 320 -17.67 -10.18 5.30
N SER A 321 -17.23 -11.40 4.95
CA SER A 321 -16.74 -11.77 3.61
C SER A 321 -17.71 -12.71 2.88
N SER A 322 -17.72 -12.63 1.55
CA SER A 322 -18.49 -13.49 0.64
C SER A 322 -17.82 -14.84 0.33
N ASP A 323 -16.58 -15.08 0.78
CA ASP A 323 -15.82 -16.31 0.52
C ASP A 323 -15.73 -17.24 1.74
N ALA A 324 -15.88 -18.55 1.49
CA ALA A 324 -16.09 -19.59 2.50
C ALA A 324 -14.80 -20.08 3.21
N GLU A 325 -13.61 -19.73 2.69
CA GLU A 325 -12.34 -20.22 3.26
C GLU A 325 -11.78 -19.38 4.42
N ASP A 326 -12.34 -18.18 4.67
CA ASP A 326 -11.86 -17.26 5.72
C ASP A 326 -12.55 -17.46 7.10
N GLN A 327 -13.12 -18.63 7.38
CA GLN A 327 -14.04 -18.86 8.52
C GLN A 327 -13.48 -19.77 9.64
N SER A 328 -12.62 -19.29 10.56
CA SER A 328 -12.32 -20.06 11.80
C SER A 328 -11.92 -19.28 13.10
N THR A 329 -12.89 -19.20 14.04
CA THR A 329 -12.94 -19.46 15.52
C THR A 329 -12.11 -18.77 16.68
N VAL A 330 -12.82 -17.98 17.55
CA VAL A 330 -13.00 -17.99 19.07
C VAL A 330 -11.98 -17.27 20.04
N PRO A 331 -12.26 -16.75 21.31
CA PRO A 331 -13.49 -16.38 22.14
C PRO A 331 -13.52 -14.95 22.85
N ASP A 332 -14.66 -14.60 23.50
CA ASP A 332 -15.00 -13.35 24.27
C ASP A 332 -14.50 -13.24 25.77
N PRO A 333 -14.44 -12.02 26.39
CA PRO A 333 -13.95 -11.74 27.78
C PRO A 333 -14.98 -11.74 28.96
N CYS A 334 -14.50 -11.75 30.23
CA CYS A 334 -15.27 -11.76 31.51
C CYS A 334 -15.81 -10.37 31.94
N ASN A 335 -16.91 -10.32 32.72
CA ASN A 335 -17.54 -9.09 33.27
C ASN A 335 -16.82 -8.47 34.50
N ASP A 336 -17.13 -7.20 34.78
CA ASP A 336 -16.60 -6.33 35.83
C ASP A 336 -16.49 -6.99 37.22
N GLY A 337 -15.35 -6.74 37.89
CA GLY A 337 -15.06 -7.22 39.25
C GLY A 337 -14.54 -8.67 39.33
N THR A 338 -14.23 -9.31 38.19
CA THR A 338 -13.72 -10.68 38.14
C THR A 338 -12.46 -10.85 37.30
N THR A 339 -11.54 -11.73 37.73
CA THR A 339 -10.27 -12.05 37.05
C THR A 339 -10.08 -13.57 36.88
N THR A 340 -9.22 -13.96 35.94
CA THR A 340 -8.91 -15.37 35.62
C THR A 340 -7.67 -15.92 36.34
N TYR A 341 -6.98 -15.11 37.17
CA TYR A 341 -5.75 -15.53 37.84
C TYR A 341 -5.95 -16.26 39.18
N GLY A 342 -5.13 -17.27 39.44
CA GLY A 342 -5.04 -17.98 40.71
C GLY A 342 -4.13 -17.28 41.72
N GLN A 343 -4.64 -17.08 42.94
CA GLN A 343 -4.10 -16.28 44.05
C GLN A 343 -3.82 -14.81 43.67
N GLY A 344 -4.69 -13.92 44.16
CA GLY A 344 -4.83 -12.52 43.72
C GLY A 344 -3.52 -11.75 43.57
N SER A 345 -3.37 -11.11 42.41
CA SER A 345 -2.30 -10.15 42.13
C SER A 345 -2.40 -8.97 43.09
N THR A 346 -1.26 -8.53 43.63
CA THR A 346 -1.15 -7.33 44.46
C THR A 346 -0.62 -6.12 43.68
N ALA A 347 -0.63 -6.18 42.35
CA ALA A 347 -0.30 -5.05 41.46
C ALA A 347 -1.58 -4.32 41.04
N CYS A 348 -1.55 -2.98 41.10
CA CYS A 348 -2.71 -2.10 40.94
C CYS A 348 -3.47 -2.30 39.61
N ASP A 349 -2.81 -2.77 38.57
CA ASP A 349 -3.38 -2.77 37.21
C ASP A 349 -4.29 -3.99 36.92
N VAL A 350 -4.43 -4.95 37.84
CA VAL A 350 -5.20 -6.20 37.60
C VAL A 350 -6.66 -6.11 38.04
N CYS A 351 -7.06 -5.03 38.73
CA CYS A 351 -8.45 -4.85 39.21
C CYS A 351 -9.06 -3.47 38.88
N ASP A 352 -8.52 -2.68 37.94
CA ASP A 352 -9.17 -1.45 37.42
C ASP A 352 -9.85 -1.70 36.06
N GLU A 353 -10.88 -0.88 35.76
CA GLU A 353 -11.66 -0.91 34.50
C GLU A 353 -10.73 -0.78 33.27
N ASP A 354 -11.06 -1.53 32.20
CA ASP A 354 -10.43 -1.51 30.87
C ASP A 354 -9.05 -2.19 30.67
N PHE A 355 -8.71 -3.27 31.38
CA PHE A 355 -7.53 -4.09 31.05
C PHE A 355 -7.83 -5.56 30.66
N PHE A 356 -7.42 -5.94 29.43
CA PHE A 356 -7.40 -7.32 28.93
C PHE A 356 -5.98 -7.88 28.81
N LEU A 357 -5.83 -9.15 29.18
CA LEU A 357 -4.59 -9.92 29.03
C LEU A 357 -4.88 -11.14 28.15
N VAL A 358 -4.26 -11.21 26.95
CA VAL A 358 -4.23 -12.43 26.13
C VAL A 358 -2.91 -13.14 26.40
N LEU A 359 -2.95 -14.22 27.17
CA LEU A 359 -1.85 -15.18 27.22
C LEU A 359 -2.07 -16.25 26.15
N GLY A 360 -1.05 -16.41 25.31
CA GLY A 360 -0.89 -17.54 24.42
C GLY A 360 -0.95 -18.87 25.18
N GLU A 361 -1.48 -19.86 24.49
CA GLU A 361 -1.84 -21.18 24.99
C GLU A 361 -0.65 -21.96 25.56
N ALA A 362 -0.69 -22.24 26.86
CA ALA A 362 -0.35 -23.55 27.37
C ALA A 362 -0.99 -23.74 28.75
N GLN A 363 -1.98 -24.63 28.81
CA GLN A 363 -2.64 -25.15 30.02
C GLN A 363 -3.55 -24.17 30.78
N ALA A 364 -4.83 -24.12 30.41
CA ALA A 364 -5.90 -23.77 31.34
C ALA A 364 -7.22 -24.45 30.94
N SER A 365 -7.26 -25.78 31.06
CA SER A 365 -8.53 -26.49 31.18
C SER A 365 -9.23 -26.01 32.46
N THR A 366 -10.40 -25.38 32.31
CA THR A 366 -11.25 -24.69 33.30
C THR A 366 -10.94 -23.19 33.50
N LYS A 367 -11.40 -22.35 32.56
CA LYS A 367 -11.52 -20.89 32.76
C LYS A 367 -12.87 -20.58 33.42
N ALA A 368 -12.85 -20.14 34.68
CA ALA A 368 -14.00 -19.58 35.39
C ALA A 368 -13.57 -18.25 36.05
N CYS A 369 -14.36 -17.18 35.89
CA CYS A 369 -14.04 -15.86 36.45
C CYS A 369 -14.18 -15.88 38.01
N LYS A 370 -13.25 -15.24 38.76
CA LYS A 370 -13.24 -15.15 40.25
C LYS A 370 -13.15 -13.70 40.75
N SER A 371 -13.69 -13.37 41.93
CA SER A 371 -13.76 -11.99 42.46
C SER A 371 -12.44 -11.44 43.06
N CYS A 372 -12.17 -10.14 42.88
CA CYS A 372 -11.01 -9.43 43.50
C CYS A 372 -11.18 -9.25 45.04
N PRO A 373 -10.09 -9.26 45.84
CA PRO A 373 -10.15 -9.10 47.30
C PRO A 373 -10.35 -7.64 47.74
N ALA A 374 -11.01 -7.44 48.89
CA ALA A 374 -11.38 -6.12 49.39
C ALA A 374 -10.22 -5.33 50.05
N VAL A 375 -9.96 -4.14 49.49
CA VAL A 375 -9.40 -2.89 50.07
C VAL A 375 -8.20 -3.03 51.03
N VAL A 376 -7.01 -2.76 50.49
CA VAL A 376 -5.87 -2.19 51.25
C VAL A 376 -5.36 -0.99 50.44
N PRO A 377 -5.17 0.21 51.03
CA PRO A 377 -4.96 1.43 50.26
C PRO A 377 -3.53 1.48 49.68
N TYR A 378 -3.42 1.52 48.35
CA TYR A 378 -2.19 1.86 47.63
C TYR A 378 -2.39 3.20 46.92
N THR A 379 -1.38 4.07 46.93
CA THR A 379 -1.43 5.37 46.25
C THR A 379 -0.46 5.39 45.07
N CYS A 380 -1.00 5.43 43.85
CA CYS A 380 -0.26 5.66 42.61
C CYS A 380 0.03 7.16 42.44
N GLY A 381 1.22 7.53 41.95
CA GLY A 381 1.59 8.91 41.65
C GLY A 381 1.04 9.39 40.30
N VAL A 382 0.97 10.71 40.10
CA VAL A 382 0.52 11.35 38.85
C VAL A 382 1.55 11.17 37.72
N ASP A 383 1.06 10.96 36.49
CA ASP A 383 1.79 10.80 35.21
C ASP A 383 2.55 9.47 34.93
N THR A 384 1.88 8.33 35.12
CA THR A 384 2.34 7.03 34.58
C THR A 384 1.60 6.63 33.30
N ARG A 385 2.31 6.52 32.17
CA ARG A 385 1.88 5.82 30.93
C ARG A 385 2.79 4.61 30.66
N ILE A 386 2.29 3.62 29.91
CA ILE A 386 2.88 2.29 29.63
C ILE A 386 4.37 2.30 29.22
N GLY A 387 4.88 3.39 28.64
CA GLY A 387 6.30 3.52 28.26
C GLY A 387 7.28 3.84 29.39
N ALA A 388 6.83 4.14 30.62
CA ALA A 388 7.70 4.65 31.69
C ALA A 388 8.05 3.64 32.80
N LEU A 389 7.78 2.33 32.61
CA LEU A 389 8.17 1.33 33.60
C LEU A 389 9.64 0.90 33.42
N TYR A 390 10.55 1.68 34.00
CA TYR A 390 11.89 1.22 34.35
C TYR A 390 11.81 0.45 35.68
N VAL A 391 12.07 -0.87 35.64
CA VAL A 391 12.35 -1.66 36.84
C VAL A 391 13.86 -1.80 36.96
N PRO A 392 14.53 -1.18 37.95
CA PRO A 392 15.94 -1.43 38.18
C PRO A 392 16.11 -2.88 38.66
N GLY A 393 16.73 -3.73 37.84
CA GLY A 393 17.23 -5.05 38.26
C GLY A 393 16.63 -6.30 37.60
N ARG A 394 15.70 -6.18 36.63
CA ARG A 394 15.29 -7.30 35.77
C ARG A 394 15.04 -6.79 34.35
N GLY A 395 15.49 -7.56 33.35
CA GLY A 395 15.60 -7.17 31.95
C GLY A 395 14.31 -6.65 31.28
N SER A 396 14.52 -5.94 30.17
CA SER A 396 13.54 -5.27 29.31
C SER A 396 12.25 -6.06 29.02
N LEU A 397 11.13 -5.32 28.91
CA LEU A 397 9.80 -5.78 28.47
C LEU A 397 9.86 -6.82 27.33
N ASN A 398 9.01 -7.85 27.43
CA ASN A 398 8.75 -8.84 26.37
C ASN A 398 8.05 -8.16 25.18
N VAL A 399 8.73 -8.08 24.04
CA VAL A 399 8.07 -7.80 22.75
C VAL A 399 7.26 -9.03 22.33
N SER A 400 6.05 -8.82 21.81
CA SER A 400 5.14 -9.88 21.36
C SER A 400 5.72 -10.71 20.20
N SER A 401 5.15 -11.90 19.97
CA SER A 401 5.45 -12.70 18.79
C SER A 401 5.14 -11.93 17.51
N GLY A 402 6.08 -11.88 16.58
CA GLY A 402 5.97 -11.19 15.29
C GLY A 402 6.49 -9.75 15.28
N TRP A 403 7.21 -9.29 16.31
CA TRP A 403 7.71 -7.91 16.37
C TRP A 403 9.15 -7.82 16.89
N TRP A 404 9.93 -6.89 16.33
CA TRP A 404 11.32 -6.60 16.69
C TRP A 404 11.56 -5.10 16.87
N ARG A 405 12.58 -4.74 17.66
CA ARG A 405 13.01 -3.37 17.94
C ARG A 405 14.53 -3.25 17.85
N ALA A 406 15.00 -2.11 17.35
CA ALA A 406 16.44 -1.86 17.16
C ALA A 406 17.21 -1.67 18.48
N SER A 407 16.52 -1.23 19.53
CA SER A 407 17.13 -0.96 20.84
C SER A 407 16.08 -1.07 21.95
N ASN A 408 16.55 -1.38 23.16
CA ASN A 408 15.75 -1.42 24.38
C ASN A 408 15.18 -0.04 24.81
N GLU A 409 15.53 1.02 24.09
CA GLU A 409 15.16 2.40 24.36
C GLU A 409 14.28 3.02 23.24
N SER A 410 13.95 2.24 22.21
CA SER A 410 13.04 2.62 21.12
C SER A 410 11.66 1.98 21.30
N SER A 411 10.61 2.77 21.10
CA SER A 411 9.18 2.43 21.12
C SER A 411 8.67 1.98 19.77
N THR A 412 9.43 2.24 18.69
CA THR A 412 9.08 1.79 17.34
C THR A 412 9.28 0.28 17.20
N LEU A 413 8.21 -0.43 16.87
CA LEU A 413 8.19 -1.86 16.63
C LEU A 413 8.10 -2.13 15.12
N PHE A 414 8.94 -3.04 14.63
CA PHE A 414 8.92 -3.52 13.24
C PHE A 414 8.36 -4.94 13.21
N ALA A 415 7.52 -5.25 12.22
CA ALA A 415 7.00 -6.60 12.05
C ALA A 415 8.11 -7.59 11.66
N CYS A 416 8.18 -8.72 12.37
CA CYS A 416 8.97 -9.90 12.04
C CYS A 416 8.11 -10.91 11.28
N LYS A 417 8.69 -11.55 10.27
CA LYS A 417 8.01 -12.62 9.52
C LYS A 417 7.94 -13.94 10.30
N ASP A 418 8.86 -14.18 11.24
CA ASP A 418 8.85 -15.33 12.16
C ASP A 418 9.72 -15.01 13.39
N GLY A 419 9.16 -15.01 14.61
CA GLY A 419 9.93 -14.89 15.87
C GLY A 419 9.36 -13.91 16.89
N ASN A 420 9.79 -14.04 18.15
CA ASN A 420 9.43 -13.13 19.26
C ASN A 420 10.38 -11.92 19.29
N ALA A 421 10.27 -11.08 20.33
CA ALA A 421 11.25 -10.05 20.72
C ALA A 421 12.72 -10.40 20.50
N LEU A 422 13.00 -11.67 20.72
CA LEU A 422 14.27 -12.32 20.52
C LEU A 422 14.11 -13.19 19.28
N CYS A 423 15.01 -12.96 18.31
CA CYS A 423 15.11 -13.79 17.13
C CYS A 423 15.18 -15.27 17.53
N HIS A 424 14.51 -16.12 16.75
CA HIS A 424 14.56 -17.56 16.96
C HIS A 424 16.04 -18.02 17.05
N PRO A 425 16.39 -19.04 17.86
CA PRO A 425 17.73 -19.61 17.83
C PRO A 425 18.19 -19.81 16.38
N PHE A 426 19.41 -19.35 16.07
CA PHE A 426 20.03 -19.30 14.73
C PHE A 426 19.70 -18.09 13.84
N TYR A 427 18.90 -17.13 14.30
CA TYR A 427 18.58 -15.89 13.60
C TYR A 427 19.08 -14.68 14.41
N GLU A 428 19.58 -13.65 13.74
CA GLU A 428 20.14 -12.40 14.27
C GLU A 428 19.82 -11.24 13.30
N GLY A 429 20.28 -10.02 13.63
CA GLY A 429 20.15 -8.83 12.79
C GLY A 429 18.78 -8.16 12.83
N PRO A 430 18.61 -7.03 12.13
CA PRO A 430 17.32 -6.35 12.03
C PRO A 430 16.30 -7.25 11.31
N LYS A 431 15.05 -7.22 11.76
CA LYS A 431 13.94 -8.10 11.31
C LYS A 431 14.18 -9.62 11.50
N CYS A 432 15.25 -10.02 12.20
CA CYS A 432 15.66 -11.42 12.36
C CYS A 432 15.92 -12.17 11.03
N GLU A 433 16.37 -11.45 10.00
CA GLU A 433 16.63 -12.03 8.66
C GLU A 433 18.10 -12.45 8.46
N VAL A 434 18.97 -12.34 9.48
CA VAL A 434 20.38 -12.76 9.39
C VAL A 434 20.58 -14.12 10.05
N CYS A 435 21.18 -15.08 9.34
CA CYS A 435 21.43 -16.42 9.89
C CYS A 435 22.77 -16.48 10.65
N THR A 436 22.78 -17.07 11.86
CA THR A 436 24.01 -17.26 12.65
C THR A 436 24.74 -18.56 12.29
N ASN A 437 26.07 -18.57 12.38
CA ASN A 437 26.93 -19.72 12.06
C ASN A 437 27.19 -20.66 13.26
N THR A 438 26.28 -20.76 14.23
CA THR A 438 26.57 -21.31 15.57
C THR A 438 26.51 -22.85 15.71
N THR A 439 26.38 -23.62 14.62
CA THR A 439 26.55 -25.10 14.68
C THR A 439 27.44 -25.59 13.55
N ASP A 440 28.10 -26.73 13.75
CA ASP A 440 29.12 -27.39 12.89
C ASP A 440 28.74 -27.65 11.42
N ASN A 441 27.57 -27.18 10.95
CA ASN A 441 27.03 -27.41 9.62
C ASN A 441 26.92 -26.11 8.79
N GLY A 442 28.07 -25.60 8.35
CA GLY A 442 28.21 -24.74 7.15
C GLY A 442 27.54 -23.35 7.16
N ILE A 443 27.81 -22.57 6.10
CA ILE A 443 27.19 -21.25 5.86
C ILE A 443 25.71 -21.47 5.52
N ARG A 444 24.83 -20.63 6.09
CA ARG A 444 23.38 -20.62 5.82
C ARG A 444 22.96 -19.27 5.26
N TYR A 445 21.88 -19.26 4.47
CA TYR A 445 21.27 -18.05 3.94
C TYR A 445 19.79 -17.99 4.31
N PHE A 446 19.25 -16.77 4.44
CA PHE A 446 17.84 -16.55 4.75
C PHE A 446 17.01 -16.57 3.46
N LEU A 447 15.99 -17.43 3.41
CA LEU A 447 15.11 -17.54 2.26
C LEU A 447 13.78 -16.82 2.54
N ASN A 448 13.60 -15.63 1.93
CA ASN A 448 12.42 -14.77 2.10
C ASN A 448 11.07 -15.47 1.84
N SER A 449 11.02 -16.44 0.93
CA SER A 449 9.77 -17.14 0.57
C SER A 449 9.31 -18.18 1.60
N LYS A 450 10.22 -18.69 2.43
CA LYS A 450 9.90 -19.68 3.47
C LYS A 450 10.19 -19.17 4.89
N ALA A 451 10.62 -17.90 5.02
CA ALA A 451 11.05 -17.25 6.26
C ALA A 451 12.03 -18.09 7.09
N ARG A 452 12.91 -18.88 6.44
CA ARG A 452 13.79 -19.85 7.12
C ARG A 452 15.23 -19.81 6.62
N CYS A 453 16.17 -20.03 7.54
CA CYS A 453 17.58 -20.22 7.23
C CYS A 453 17.82 -21.61 6.61
N GLN A 454 18.32 -21.64 5.37
CA GLN A 454 18.66 -22.89 4.66
C GLN A 454 20.19 -23.04 4.53
N PRO A 455 20.75 -24.26 4.65
CA PRO A 455 22.16 -24.49 4.36
C PRO A 455 22.49 -24.23 2.89
N CYS A 456 23.70 -23.74 2.64
CA CYS A 456 24.24 -23.58 1.29
C CYS A 456 24.65 -24.95 0.72
N ASP A 457 23.88 -25.48 -0.24
CA ASP A 457 24.21 -26.72 -0.93
C ASP A 457 25.38 -26.52 -1.92
N ARG A 458 26.40 -27.39 -1.80
CA ARG A 458 27.58 -27.57 -2.68
C ARG A 458 27.95 -26.41 -3.62
N PRO A 459 28.61 -25.34 -3.12
CA PRO A 459 28.97 -24.17 -3.94
C PRO A 459 29.91 -24.48 -5.12
N ALA A 460 30.71 -25.54 -5.03
CA ALA A 460 31.65 -25.92 -6.08
C ALA A 460 30.96 -26.40 -7.37
N GLU A 461 29.83 -27.11 -7.29
CA GLU A 461 29.12 -27.62 -8.46
C GLU A 461 28.48 -26.47 -9.25
N SER A 462 27.85 -25.51 -8.56
CA SER A 462 27.23 -24.33 -9.18
C SER A 462 28.25 -23.39 -9.83
N VAL A 463 29.40 -23.16 -9.18
CA VAL A 463 30.49 -22.36 -9.76
C VAL A 463 31.05 -23.02 -11.03
N MET A 464 31.21 -24.35 -11.04
CA MET A 464 31.68 -25.07 -12.22
C MET A 464 30.66 -25.04 -13.37
N LEU A 465 29.36 -25.07 -13.06
CA LEU A 465 28.30 -24.88 -14.05
C LEU A 465 28.38 -23.48 -14.70
N LEU A 466 28.52 -22.43 -13.87
CA LEU A 466 28.65 -21.05 -14.34
C LEU A 466 29.89 -20.87 -15.23
N VAL A 467 31.05 -21.37 -14.79
CA VAL A 467 32.29 -21.34 -15.57
C VAL A 467 32.10 -22.10 -16.89
N GLY A 468 31.41 -23.25 -16.86
CA GLY A 468 31.06 -24.02 -18.06
C GLY A 468 30.18 -23.23 -19.04
N LEU A 469 29.14 -22.55 -18.56
CA LEU A 469 28.24 -21.72 -19.36
C LEU A 469 28.96 -20.51 -19.97
N LEU A 470 29.82 -19.83 -19.20
CA LEU A 470 30.63 -18.71 -19.70
C LEU A 470 31.61 -19.16 -20.79
N CYS A 471 32.25 -20.31 -20.60
CA CYS A 471 33.12 -20.91 -21.62
C CYS A 471 32.34 -21.31 -22.88
N ALA A 472 31.16 -21.92 -22.71
CA ALA A 472 30.30 -22.33 -23.83
C ALA A 472 29.78 -21.12 -24.61
N ALA A 473 29.34 -20.06 -23.93
CA ALA A 473 28.90 -18.82 -24.56
C ALA A 473 30.04 -18.13 -25.33
N GLY A 474 31.24 -18.08 -24.74
CA GLY A 474 32.43 -17.58 -25.42
C GLY A 474 32.79 -18.39 -26.68
N ALA A 475 32.74 -19.72 -26.60
CA ALA A 475 33.00 -20.61 -27.72
C ALA A 475 31.94 -20.48 -28.84
N LEU A 476 30.65 -20.38 -28.47
CA LEU A 476 29.54 -20.15 -29.40
C LEU A 476 29.67 -18.77 -30.08
N GLY A 477 30.03 -17.74 -29.32
CA GLY A 477 30.28 -16.40 -29.86
C GLY A 477 31.42 -16.38 -30.89
N LEU A 478 32.54 -17.04 -30.60
CA LEU A 478 33.64 -17.20 -31.54
C LEU A 478 33.25 -18.05 -32.76
N GLY A 479 32.47 -19.13 -32.54
CA GLY A 479 31.96 -20.00 -33.59
C GLY A 479 31.04 -19.29 -34.57
N THR A 480 30.07 -18.51 -34.06
CA THR A 480 29.14 -17.72 -34.88
C THR A 480 29.87 -16.63 -35.67
N LEU A 481 30.81 -15.91 -35.05
CA LEU A 481 31.70 -14.95 -35.74
C LEU A 481 32.49 -15.61 -36.87
N LYS A 482 33.00 -16.83 -36.65
CA LYS A 482 33.71 -17.61 -37.67
C LYS A 482 32.77 -18.04 -38.80
N VAL A 483 31.58 -18.55 -38.50
CA VAL A 483 30.60 -18.99 -39.51
C VAL A 483 30.08 -17.83 -40.37
N ILE A 484 29.89 -16.65 -39.78
CA ILE A 484 29.38 -15.47 -40.46
C ILE A 484 30.46 -14.79 -41.31
N ARG A 485 31.70 -14.66 -40.80
CA ARG A 485 32.78 -13.94 -41.50
C ARG A 485 33.69 -14.79 -42.38
N SER A 486 33.81 -16.09 -42.10
CA SER A 486 34.71 -16.97 -42.85
C SER A 486 34.04 -17.56 -44.09
N SER A 487 34.79 -17.78 -45.16
CA SER A 487 34.38 -18.63 -46.30
C SER A 487 34.33 -20.12 -45.96
N TRP A 488 34.50 -20.49 -44.68
CA TRP A 488 34.46 -21.85 -44.18
C TRP A 488 33.12 -22.54 -44.48
N ALA A 489 33.18 -23.62 -45.26
CA ALA A 489 32.06 -24.48 -45.57
C ALA A 489 32.36 -25.90 -45.03
N PRO A 490 31.52 -26.43 -44.12
CA PRO A 490 31.73 -27.79 -43.62
C PRO A 490 31.50 -28.82 -44.74
N SER A 491 32.21 -29.95 -44.66
CA SER A 491 32.19 -31.02 -45.67
C SER A 491 30.86 -31.79 -45.72
N GLY A 492 30.11 -31.84 -44.62
CA GLY A 492 28.81 -32.51 -44.55
C GLY A 492 27.67 -31.70 -45.17
N LYS A 493 26.81 -32.36 -45.96
CA LYS A 493 25.65 -31.74 -46.64
C LYS A 493 24.71 -31.03 -45.65
N VAL A 494 24.42 -31.65 -44.50
CA VAL A 494 23.52 -31.10 -43.46
C VAL A 494 24.14 -29.87 -42.79
N ALA A 495 25.41 -29.94 -42.41
CA ALA A 495 26.12 -28.82 -41.79
C ALA A 495 26.22 -27.61 -42.74
N ARG A 496 26.40 -27.86 -44.04
CA ARG A 496 26.47 -26.81 -45.06
C ARG A 496 25.11 -26.13 -45.27
N ALA A 497 24.03 -26.91 -45.26
CA ALA A 497 22.66 -26.38 -45.29
C ALA A 497 22.35 -25.50 -44.07
N LEU A 498 22.72 -25.94 -42.85
CA LEU A 498 22.53 -25.16 -41.62
C LEU A 498 23.29 -23.82 -41.65
N VAL A 499 24.54 -23.82 -42.13
CA VAL A 499 25.34 -22.58 -42.27
C VAL A 499 24.70 -21.61 -43.26
N LEU A 500 24.21 -22.10 -44.40
CA LEU A 500 23.53 -21.27 -45.41
C LEU A 500 22.19 -20.72 -44.89
N LEU A 501 21.44 -21.54 -44.15
CA LEU A 501 20.20 -21.12 -43.49
C LEU A 501 20.49 -20.01 -42.47
N GLY A 502 21.50 -20.19 -41.60
CA GLY A 502 21.92 -19.18 -40.63
C GLY A 502 22.33 -17.86 -41.28
N ARG A 503 23.05 -17.90 -42.42
CA ARG A 503 23.39 -16.68 -43.19
C ARG A 503 22.17 -15.99 -43.79
N ARG A 504 21.20 -16.75 -44.32
CA ARG A 504 19.94 -16.19 -44.84
C ARG A 504 19.12 -15.54 -43.73
N ILE A 505 19.02 -16.20 -42.57
CA ILE A 505 18.34 -15.65 -41.39
C ILE A 505 19.02 -14.36 -40.96
N ALA A 506 20.35 -14.32 -40.84
CA ALA A 506 21.09 -13.11 -40.47
C ALA A 506 20.87 -11.94 -41.46
N LEU A 507 20.79 -12.23 -42.76
CA LEU A 507 20.49 -11.22 -43.79
C LEU A 507 19.05 -10.70 -43.70
N LEU A 508 18.08 -11.58 -43.47
CA LEU A 508 16.68 -11.21 -43.25
C LEU A 508 16.53 -10.37 -41.97
N TRP A 509 17.19 -10.79 -40.89
CA TRP A 509 17.23 -10.08 -39.60
C TRP A 509 17.78 -8.65 -39.77
N LYS A 510 18.85 -8.49 -40.56
CA LYS A 510 19.42 -7.19 -40.87
C LYS A 510 18.48 -6.33 -41.73
N ARG A 511 17.83 -6.90 -42.75
CA ARG A 511 16.86 -6.19 -43.61
C ARG A 511 15.62 -5.72 -42.85
N ALA A 512 15.12 -6.51 -41.90
CA ALA A 512 13.95 -6.18 -41.11
C ALA A 512 14.21 -5.14 -40.00
N GLY A 513 15.45 -4.64 -39.85
CA GLY A 513 15.80 -3.69 -38.80
C GLY A 513 15.65 -4.24 -37.37
N MET A 514 15.51 -5.57 -37.24
CA MET A 514 15.18 -6.23 -35.98
C MET A 514 16.26 -6.07 -34.91
N LEU A 515 17.51 -5.74 -35.30
CA LEU A 515 18.59 -5.47 -34.35
C LEU A 515 18.30 -4.25 -33.46
N CYS A 516 17.73 -3.16 -33.99
CA CYS A 516 17.34 -2.02 -33.16
C CYS A 516 16.14 -2.35 -32.28
N LYS A 517 15.15 -3.07 -32.82
CA LYS A 517 13.95 -3.47 -32.08
C LYS A 517 14.29 -4.38 -30.89
N THR A 518 15.15 -5.38 -31.10
CA THR A 518 15.62 -6.26 -30.01
C THR A 518 16.39 -5.48 -28.95
N LYS A 519 17.25 -4.53 -29.35
CA LYS A 519 17.96 -3.67 -28.39
C LYS A 519 17.01 -2.79 -27.57
N GLN A 520 16.01 -2.19 -28.20
CA GLN A 520 15.00 -1.39 -27.51
C GLN A 520 14.20 -2.23 -26.50
N LEU A 521 13.80 -3.44 -26.89
CA LEU A 521 13.07 -4.36 -26.01
C LEU A 521 13.93 -4.80 -24.81
N ILE A 522 15.20 -5.15 -25.04
CA ILE A 522 16.14 -5.47 -23.95
C ILE A 522 16.35 -4.26 -23.03
N ASN A 523 16.50 -3.05 -23.58
CA ASN A 523 16.72 -1.85 -22.77
C ASN A 523 15.48 -1.48 -21.94
N LEU A 524 14.28 -1.50 -22.55
CA LEU A 524 13.02 -1.33 -21.82
C LEU A 524 12.94 -2.31 -20.65
N PHE A 525 13.28 -3.57 -20.91
CA PHE A 525 13.28 -4.62 -19.91
C PHE A 525 14.29 -4.35 -18.77
N GLN A 526 15.54 -4.02 -19.11
CA GLN A 526 16.60 -3.73 -18.15
C GLN A 526 16.24 -2.55 -17.22
N VAL A 527 15.45 -1.58 -17.68
CA VAL A 527 15.00 -0.45 -16.87
C VAL A 527 13.83 -0.82 -15.97
N VAL A 528 12.76 -1.40 -16.54
CA VAL A 528 11.53 -1.73 -15.79
C VAL A 528 11.81 -2.68 -14.63
N ALA A 529 12.72 -3.64 -14.82
CA ALA A 529 12.96 -4.65 -13.81
C ALA A 529 13.72 -4.14 -12.56
N VAL A 530 14.32 -2.94 -12.64
CA VAL A 530 15.05 -2.33 -11.51
C VAL A 530 14.16 -1.34 -10.75
N VAL A 531 13.02 -0.92 -11.32
CA VAL A 531 12.10 0.07 -10.74
C VAL A 531 11.65 -0.30 -9.31
N PRO A 532 11.16 -1.53 -9.02
CA PRO A 532 10.69 -1.84 -7.67
C PRO A 532 11.78 -1.73 -6.60
N ALA A 533 13.02 -2.09 -6.96
CA ALA A 533 14.17 -2.07 -6.05
C ALA A 533 14.76 -0.67 -5.82
N VAL A 534 14.47 0.30 -6.69
CA VAL A 534 14.98 1.68 -6.58
C VAL A 534 13.94 2.64 -6.02
N TYR A 535 12.65 2.39 -6.26
CA TYR A 535 11.55 3.27 -5.86
C TYR A 535 10.75 2.76 -4.66
N GLU A 536 11.18 1.68 -3.99
CA GLU A 536 10.54 1.13 -2.78
C GLU A 536 9.01 0.96 -2.97
N LEU A 537 8.61 0.44 -4.13
CA LEU A 537 7.20 0.17 -4.41
C LEU A 537 6.80 -1.14 -3.72
N ASP A 538 6.26 -1.01 -2.51
CA ASP A 538 5.80 -2.14 -1.69
C ASP A 538 4.61 -2.89 -2.32
N GLU A 539 3.86 -2.23 -3.21
CA GLU A 539 2.69 -2.81 -3.90
C GLU A 539 2.81 -2.65 -5.42
N VAL A 540 3.47 -3.61 -6.06
CA VAL A 540 3.42 -3.75 -7.53
C VAL A 540 2.15 -4.55 -7.89
N PRO A 541 1.29 -4.05 -8.79
CA PRO A 541 0.08 -4.78 -9.21
C PRO A 541 0.41 -6.23 -9.60
N PRO A 542 -0.39 -7.22 -9.16
CA PRO A 542 -0.05 -8.65 -9.30
C PRO A 542 0.16 -9.09 -10.76
N GLN A 543 -0.49 -8.40 -11.71
CA GLN A 543 -0.34 -8.63 -13.15
C GLN A 543 1.05 -8.24 -13.68
N LEU A 544 1.72 -7.27 -13.05
CA LEU A 544 3.05 -6.81 -13.45
C LEU A 544 4.16 -7.60 -12.74
N SER A 545 3.94 -7.99 -11.47
CA SER A 545 4.96 -8.67 -10.65
C SER A 545 5.26 -10.09 -11.13
N GLU A 546 4.26 -10.90 -11.51
CA GLU A 546 4.49 -12.27 -11.99
C GLU A 546 5.24 -12.30 -13.32
N TRP A 547 4.85 -11.43 -14.27
CA TRP A 547 5.52 -11.35 -15.56
C TRP A 547 6.93 -10.75 -15.42
N ALA A 548 7.08 -9.66 -14.64
CA ALA A 548 8.38 -9.02 -14.44
C ALA A 548 9.38 -9.95 -13.76
N MET A 549 8.99 -10.69 -12.70
CA MET A 549 9.89 -11.58 -11.96
C MET A 549 10.29 -12.82 -12.75
N ASN A 550 9.35 -13.46 -13.45
CA ASN A 550 9.64 -14.62 -14.29
C ASN A 550 10.54 -14.28 -15.48
N LEU A 551 10.39 -13.07 -16.05
CA LEU A 551 11.25 -12.60 -17.13
C LEU A 551 12.58 -12.03 -16.63
N PHE A 552 12.64 -11.47 -15.41
CA PHE A 552 13.87 -10.98 -14.76
C PHE A 552 14.86 -12.10 -14.55
N ASN A 553 14.40 -13.24 -14.05
CA ASN A 553 15.19 -14.46 -13.96
C ASN A 553 15.67 -14.97 -15.33
N ALA A 554 14.93 -14.69 -16.41
CA ALA A 554 15.26 -15.15 -17.76
C ALA A 554 16.28 -14.27 -18.50
N VAL A 555 16.40 -12.97 -18.17
CA VAL A 555 17.32 -12.04 -18.86
C VAL A 555 18.62 -11.83 -18.07
N ASN A 556 18.59 -11.97 -16.74
CA ASN A 556 19.78 -11.95 -15.88
C ASN A 556 20.53 -13.30 -15.86
N ILE A 557 20.81 -13.86 -17.05
CA ILE A 557 21.51 -15.16 -17.21
C ILE A 557 22.95 -15.12 -16.68
N PHE A 558 23.49 -13.93 -16.43
CA PHE A 558 24.84 -13.72 -15.90
C PHE A 558 24.85 -13.31 -14.43
N ASP A 559 23.72 -13.45 -13.76
CA ASP A 559 23.59 -13.16 -12.35
C ASP A 559 24.09 -14.37 -11.53
N LEU A 560 25.19 -14.24 -10.78
CA LEU A 560 25.66 -15.24 -9.81
C LEU A 560 24.57 -15.65 -8.82
N ASP A 561 23.67 -14.74 -8.43
CA ASP A 561 22.61 -15.04 -7.46
C ASP A 561 21.53 -15.98 -8.04
N LEU A 562 21.47 -16.12 -9.36
CA LEU A 562 20.67 -17.16 -10.06
C LEU A 562 21.21 -18.58 -9.81
N PHE A 563 22.52 -18.73 -9.58
CA PHE A 563 23.19 -20.02 -9.43
C PHE A 563 23.57 -20.35 -7.99
N LEU A 564 23.85 -19.32 -7.17
CA LEU A 564 24.18 -19.47 -5.77
C LEU A 564 23.65 -18.28 -4.97
N PRO A 565 22.87 -18.49 -3.89
CA PRO A 565 22.39 -17.38 -3.08
C PRO A 565 23.53 -16.47 -2.58
N PRO A 566 23.31 -15.15 -2.51
CA PRO A 566 24.34 -14.16 -2.23
C PRO A 566 25.17 -14.45 -0.98
N ALA A 567 24.51 -14.84 0.11
CA ALA A 567 25.18 -15.14 1.38
C ALA A 567 26.09 -16.38 1.36
N CYS A 568 26.01 -17.23 0.31
CA CYS A 568 26.71 -18.52 0.27
C CYS A 568 28.16 -18.46 -0.25
N TYR A 569 28.60 -17.36 -0.87
CA TYR A 569 29.95 -17.25 -1.43
C TYR A 569 30.84 -16.19 -0.76
N GLY A 570 30.41 -15.69 0.41
CA GLY A 570 31.26 -14.93 1.34
C GLY A 570 30.73 -13.54 1.66
N SER A 571 31.60 -12.71 2.24
CA SER A 571 31.25 -11.35 2.66
C SER A 571 30.80 -10.46 1.50
N TYR A 572 29.99 -9.45 1.81
CA TYR A 572 29.49 -8.46 0.86
C TYR A 572 30.59 -7.90 -0.07
N LEU A 573 31.77 -7.57 0.48
CA LEU A 573 32.90 -7.09 -0.31
C LEU A 573 33.36 -8.09 -1.39
N LYS A 574 33.47 -9.39 -1.04
CA LYS A 574 33.87 -10.42 -2.00
C LYS A 574 32.82 -10.58 -3.09
N ARG A 575 31.54 -10.49 -2.71
CA ARG A 575 30.43 -10.51 -3.65
C ARG A 575 30.53 -9.35 -4.63
N LEU A 576 30.65 -8.12 -4.13
CA LEU A 576 30.77 -6.91 -4.94
C LEU A 576 31.93 -6.98 -5.95
N ILE A 577 33.10 -7.46 -5.52
CA ILE A 577 34.25 -7.63 -6.41
C ILE A 577 33.99 -8.71 -7.46
N ALA A 578 33.42 -9.86 -7.06
CA ALA A 578 33.06 -10.92 -8.00
C ALA A 578 32.10 -10.39 -9.07
N TRP A 579 31.06 -9.66 -8.66
CA TRP A 579 30.11 -9.00 -9.55
C TRP A 579 30.73 -7.99 -10.50
N GLY A 580 31.61 -7.14 -9.98
CA GLY A 580 32.29 -6.12 -10.77
C GLY A 580 33.24 -6.68 -11.82
N PHE A 581 33.81 -7.87 -11.59
CA PHE A 581 34.85 -8.44 -12.45
C PHE A 581 34.45 -9.69 -13.25
N LEU A 582 33.42 -10.44 -12.84
CA LEU A 582 32.93 -11.62 -13.56
C LEU A 582 32.63 -11.33 -15.04
N PRO A 583 31.99 -10.19 -15.41
CA PRO A 583 31.76 -9.84 -16.82
C PRO A 583 33.03 -9.79 -17.70
N PHE A 584 34.20 -9.50 -17.11
CA PHE A 584 35.45 -9.45 -17.85
C PHE A 584 36.03 -10.83 -18.15
N ALA A 585 35.65 -11.87 -17.42
CA ALA A 585 36.16 -13.22 -17.63
C ALA A 585 35.88 -13.79 -19.04
N PRO A 586 34.64 -13.79 -19.57
CA PRO A 586 34.38 -14.26 -20.93
C PRO A 586 35.04 -13.37 -22.00
N ILE A 587 35.17 -12.07 -21.74
CA ILE A 587 35.86 -11.12 -22.63
C ILE A 587 37.36 -11.44 -22.69
N LEU A 588 38.00 -11.68 -21.54
CA LEU A 588 39.41 -12.03 -21.45
C LEU A 588 39.69 -13.36 -22.15
N LEU A 589 38.84 -14.38 -21.93
CA LEU A 589 38.98 -15.67 -22.60
C LEU A 589 38.82 -15.56 -24.13
N ALA A 590 37.83 -14.80 -24.60
CA ALA A 590 37.61 -14.61 -26.03
C ALA A 590 38.74 -13.82 -26.71
N THR A 591 39.25 -12.78 -26.04
CA THR A 591 40.37 -11.98 -26.54
C THR A 591 41.67 -12.77 -26.56
N LEU A 592 42.01 -13.49 -25.48
CA LEU A 592 43.18 -14.37 -25.43
C LEU A 592 43.10 -15.47 -26.50
N GLY A 593 41.94 -16.11 -26.66
CA GLY A 593 41.73 -17.14 -27.68
C GLY A 593 41.91 -16.60 -29.11
N SER A 594 41.36 -15.43 -29.41
CA SER A 594 41.52 -14.79 -30.73
C SER A 594 42.95 -14.31 -30.99
N CYS A 595 43.62 -13.74 -29.98
CA CYS A 595 45.01 -13.33 -30.07
C CYS A 595 45.95 -14.53 -30.26
N ALA A 596 45.76 -15.61 -29.48
CA ALA A 596 46.52 -16.84 -29.62
C ALA A 596 46.32 -17.46 -31.01
N TRP A 597 45.09 -17.45 -31.54
CA TRP A 597 44.81 -17.92 -32.90
C TRP A 597 45.57 -17.12 -33.97
N GLU A 598 45.55 -15.79 -33.89
CA GLU A 598 46.25 -14.94 -34.86
C GLU A 598 47.79 -15.10 -34.77
N LEU A 599 48.32 -15.34 -33.57
CA LEU A 599 49.74 -15.66 -33.37
C LEU A 599 50.11 -17.02 -33.96
N VAL A 600 49.28 -18.06 -33.77
CA VAL A 600 49.49 -19.38 -34.37
C VAL A 600 49.34 -19.33 -35.90
N ALA A 601 48.37 -18.58 -36.41
CA ALA A 601 48.18 -18.40 -37.85
C ALA A 601 49.40 -17.72 -38.49
N GLN A 602 49.97 -16.70 -37.82
CA GLN A 602 51.20 -16.06 -38.28
C GLN A 602 52.41 -16.99 -38.19
N ALA A 603 52.58 -17.72 -37.09
CA ALA A 603 53.67 -18.68 -36.95
C ALA A 603 53.62 -19.78 -38.04
N ARG A 604 52.41 -20.19 -38.47
CA ARG A 604 52.23 -21.16 -39.55
C ARG A 604 52.54 -20.59 -40.95
N HIS A 605 52.30 -19.30 -41.17
CA HIS A 605 52.53 -18.65 -42.46
C HIS A 605 53.93 -18.04 -42.61
N SER A 606 54.62 -17.75 -41.51
CA SER A 606 55.96 -17.15 -41.52
C SER A 606 56.95 -18.00 -40.73
N ALA A 607 57.75 -18.80 -41.44
CA ALA A 607 58.88 -19.55 -40.90
C ALA A 607 60.13 -18.67 -40.62
N ALA A 608 60.01 -17.34 -40.57
CA ALA A 608 61.15 -16.43 -40.45
C ALA A 608 60.84 -15.21 -39.56
N ALA A 609 61.69 -15.00 -38.55
CA ALA A 609 61.91 -13.81 -37.72
C ALA A 609 60.67 -12.98 -37.30
N SER A 610 60.19 -13.22 -36.07
CA SER A 610 59.16 -12.40 -35.43
C SER A 610 59.71 -11.03 -34.99
N SER A 611 59.41 -9.98 -35.76
CA SER A 611 59.60 -8.59 -35.34
C SER A 611 58.56 -8.19 -34.27
N ALA A 612 59.00 -7.44 -33.24
CA ALA A 612 58.12 -6.92 -32.18
C ALA A 612 56.98 -6.01 -32.69
N ASN A 613 57.14 -5.36 -33.86
CA ASN A 613 56.07 -4.61 -34.49
C ASN A 613 55.03 -5.53 -35.17
N SER A 614 55.45 -6.70 -35.63
CA SER A 614 54.55 -7.70 -36.26
C SER A 614 53.65 -8.36 -35.21
N THR A 615 54.19 -8.67 -34.03
CA THR A 615 53.42 -9.26 -32.91
C THR A 615 52.38 -8.28 -32.37
N ARG A 616 52.70 -6.98 -32.26
CA ARG A 616 51.72 -5.94 -31.89
C ARG A 616 50.57 -5.86 -32.89
N ALA A 617 50.86 -5.91 -34.19
CA ALA A 617 49.83 -5.90 -35.23
C ALA A 617 48.94 -7.17 -35.17
N ALA A 618 49.52 -8.33 -34.83
CA ALA A 618 48.78 -9.58 -34.61
C ALA A 618 47.76 -9.47 -33.48
N LEU A 619 48.21 -8.98 -32.33
CA LEU A 619 47.38 -8.80 -31.14
C LEU A 619 46.26 -7.78 -31.41
N TRP A 620 46.57 -6.68 -32.09
CA TRP A 620 45.58 -5.67 -32.45
C TRP A 620 44.49 -6.23 -33.38
N ARG A 621 44.86 -7.04 -34.38
CA ARG A 621 43.89 -7.74 -35.24
C ARG A 621 43.03 -8.72 -34.44
N GLY A 622 43.65 -9.48 -33.54
CA GLY A 622 42.94 -10.39 -32.64
C GLY A 622 41.90 -9.67 -31.79
N PHE A 623 42.27 -8.53 -31.20
CA PHE A 623 41.37 -7.70 -30.41
C PHE A 623 40.20 -7.12 -31.23
N LEU A 624 40.49 -6.48 -32.37
CA LEU A 624 39.46 -5.89 -33.24
C LEU A 624 38.45 -6.92 -33.75
N ARG A 625 38.86 -8.19 -33.86
CA ARG A 625 37.98 -9.29 -34.28
C ARG A 625 36.92 -9.63 -33.22
N VAL A 626 37.26 -9.48 -31.94
CA VAL A 626 36.39 -9.77 -30.79
C VAL A 626 35.60 -8.54 -30.34
N LEU A 627 36.00 -7.34 -30.79
CA LEU A 627 35.34 -6.07 -30.46
C LEU A 627 33.79 -6.09 -30.56
N PRO A 628 33.15 -6.65 -31.62
CA PRO A 628 31.68 -6.69 -31.68
C PRO A 628 31.04 -7.53 -30.56
N LEU A 629 31.71 -8.61 -30.15
CA LEU A 629 31.26 -9.46 -29.05
C LEU A 629 31.42 -8.74 -27.72
N ILE A 630 32.52 -8.00 -27.53
CA ILE A 630 32.76 -7.16 -26.35
C ILE A 630 31.63 -6.13 -26.20
N LEU A 631 31.27 -5.43 -27.28
CA LEU A 631 30.22 -4.40 -27.23
C LEU A 631 28.82 -4.98 -26.95
N ILE A 632 28.55 -6.21 -27.40
CA ILE A 632 27.28 -6.90 -27.10
C ILE A 632 27.26 -7.32 -25.63
N LEU A 633 28.33 -7.98 -25.14
CA LEU A 633 28.42 -8.38 -23.74
C LEU A 633 28.33 -7.17 -22.81
N GLN A 634 29.04 -6.09 -23.14
CA GLN A 634 28.97 -4.85 -22.37
C GLN A 634 27.56 -4.24 -22.35
N PHE A 635 26.86 -4.22 -23.49
CA PHE A 635 25.47 -3.74 -23.55
C PHE A 635 24.52 -4.58 -22.68
N LEU A 636 24.71 -5.90 -22.64
CA LEU A 636 23.86 -6.80 -21.85
C LEU A 636 24.15 -6.72 -20.35
N LEU A 637 25.41 -6.53 -19.96
CA LEU A 637 25.87 -6.65 -18.58
C LEU A 637 25.90 -5.32 -17.81
N VAL A 638 26.04 -4.19 -18.52
CA VAL A 638 26.23 -2.88 -17.88
C VAL A 638 25.13 -2.53 -16.88
N THR A 639 23.86 -2.80 -17.20
CA THR A 639 22.73 -2.44 -16.32
C THR A 639 22.68 -3.33 -15.08
N SER A 640 22.87 -4.65 -15.23
CA SER A 640 22.90 -5.61 -14.12
C SER A 640 24.06 -5.31 -13.17
N THR A 641 25.28 -5.18 -13.68
CA THR A 641 26.46 -4.87 -12.86
C THR A 641 26.34 -3.49 -12.20
N SER A 642 25.81 -2.48 -12.90
CA SER A 642 25.60 -1.16 -12.31
C SER A 642 24.56 -1.18 -11.19
N THR A 643 23.51 -1.99 -11.30
CA THR A 643 22.48 -2.13 -10.26
C THR A 643 23.09 -2.69 -8.97
N HIS A 644 23.89 -3.75 -9.07
CA HIS A 644 24.60 -4.34 -7.91
C HIS A 644 25.58 -3.36 -7.25
N ILE A 645 26.27 -2.53 -8.03
CA ILE A 645 27.16 -1.47 -7.52
C ILE A 645 26.36 -0.38 -6.80
N LEU A 646 25.23 0.06 -7.39
CA LEU A 646 24.43 1.15 -6.83
C LEU A 646 23.71 0.74 -5.55
N ARG A 647 23.34 -0.54 -5.40
CA ARG A 647 22.76 -1.09 -4.16
C ARG A 647 23.70 -0.95 -2.95
N THR A 648 25.02 -0.84 -3.14
CA THR A 648 25.96 -0.58 -2.04
C THR A 648 25.69 0.74 -1.32
N PHE A 649 25.01 1.69 -1.97
CA PHE A 649 24.70 2.99 -1.39
C PHE A 649 23.31 3.05 -0.73
N ASN A 650 22.53 1.96 -0.75
CA ASN A 650 21.20 1.93 -0.15
C ASN A 650 21.25 1.42 1.31
N CYS A 651 21.40 2.35 2.25
CA CYS A 651 21.34 2.05 3.69
C CYS A 651 19.97 2.40 4.24
N ILE A 652 19.34 1.47 4.95
CA ILE A 652 18.06 1.67 5.64
C ILE A 652 18.31 2.01 7.11
N GLU A 653 17.63 3.03 7.60
CA GLU A 653 17.81 3.57 8.95
C GLU A 653 16.77 3.01 9.93
N PHE A 654 17.23 2.65 11.14
CA PHE A 654 16.38 2.20 12.24
C PHE A 654 16.61 3.08 13.47
N PRO A 655 15.55 3.69 14.05
CA PRO A 655 15.66 4.55 15.21
C PRO A 655 15.99 3.74 16.47
N THR A 656 16.93 4.22 17.29
CA THR A 656 17.36 3.51 18.52
C THR A 656 16.83 4.12 19.82
N ARG A 657 16.27 5.34 19.77
CA ARG A 657 15.57 6.02 20.88
C ARG A 657 14.45 6.91 20.36
N ASP A 658 13.39 7.08 21.15
CA ASP A 658 12.23 7.92 20.78
C ASP A 658 12.35 9.38 21.22
N ALA A 659 13.17 9.68 22.23
CA ALA A 659 13.30 11.01 22.81
C ALA A 659 14.61 11.69 22.39
N VAL A 660 14.50 12.77 21.63
CA VAL A 660 15.61 13.66 21.30
C VAL A 660 15.90 14.54 22.52
N LEU A 661 17.06 14.31 23.16
CA LEU A 661 17.57 15.25 24.18
C LEU A 661 17.87 16.60 23.49
N PRO A 662 17.44 17.75 24.06
CA PRO A 662 17.63 19.04 23.42
C PRO A 662 19.12 19.32 23.18
N GLY A 663 19.50 19.45 21.91
CA GLY A 663 20.87 19.70 21.44
C GLY A 663 21.65 18.49 20.89
N MET A 664 21.04 17.31 20.79
CA MET A 664 21.67 16.09 20.24
C MET A 664 20.91 15.58 19.00
N GLN A 665 21.65 15.11 17.99
CA GLN A 665 21.09 14.46 16.79
C GLN A 665 20.40 13.14 17.17
N GLU A 666 19.32 12.76 16.48
CA GLU A 666 18.63 11.48 16.70
C GLU A 666 19.60 10.29 16.60
N PRO A 667 19.61 9.34 17.55
CA PRO A 667 20.46 8.16 17.44
C PRO A 667 19.77 7.12 16.55
N TYR A 668 20.19 7.03 15.30
CA TYR A 668 19.80 5.98 14.35
C TYR A 668 20.95 4.99 14.12
N ARG A 669 20.61 3.76 13.72
CA ARG A 669 21.56 2.79 13.16
C ARG A 669 21.14 2.43 11.75
N ALA A 670 22.08 2.46 10.82
CA ALA A 670 21.82 2.21 9.42
C ALA A 670 22.43 0.87 8.99
N TYR A 671 21.64 0.02 8.34
CA TYR A 671 22.10 -1.26 7.80
C TYR A 671 21.97 -1.27 6.28
N LEU A 672 22.83 -2.01 5.59
CA LEU A 672 22.76 -2.13 4.14
C LEU A 672 21.51 -2.94 3.73
N ALA A 673 20.68 -2.39 2.85
CA ALA A 673 19.42 -3.05 2.45
C ALA A 673 19.62 -4.41 1.76
N ASP A 674 20.71 -4.58 1.01
CA ASP A 674 21.06 -5.84 0.32
C ASP A 674 21.67 -6.89 1.27
N ASP A 675 22.21 -6.46 2.42
CA ASP A 675 22.83 -7.34 3.41
C ASP A 675 22.69 -6.74 4.81
N LEU A 676 21.61 -7.13 5.49
CA LEU A 676 21.24 -6.65 6.83
C LEU A 676 22.25 -7.02 7.92
N SER A 677 23.25 -7.84 7.62
CA SER A 677 24.35 -8.13 8.55
C SER A 677 25.38 -7.00 8.64
N LEU A 678 25.41 -6.09 7.65
CA LEU A 678 26.42 -5.04 7.53
C LEU A 678 25.86 -3.67 7.95
N ASP A 679 26.40 -3.13 9.04
CA ASP A 679 26.11 -1.77 9.51
C ASP A 679 26.92 -0.73 8.71
N CYS A 680 26.23 0.29 8.20
CA CYS A 680 26.80 1.32 7.33
C CYS A 680 27.78 2.27 8.04
N SER A 681 27.88 2.23 9.37
CA SER A 681 28.88 2.95 10.17
C SER A 681 30.22 2.22 10.32
N THR A 682 30.29 0.94 9.92
CA THR A 682 31.46 0.09 10.14
C THR A 682 32.60 0.37 9.14
N PRO A 683 33.87 0.14 9.54
CA PRO A 683 35.00 0.26 8.62
C PRO A 683 34.97 -0.79 7.48
N GLU A 684 34.25 -1.90 7.67
CA GLU A 684 34.02 -2.92 6.65
C GLU A 684 33.17 -2.35 5.51
N TYR A 685 32.05 -1.67 5.84
CA TYR A 685 31.23 -0.96 4.86
C TYR A 685 32.02 0.12 4.13
N ALA A 686 32.81 0.93 4.84
CA ALA A 686 33.66 1.96 4.22
C ALA A 686 34.69 1.39 3.21
N THR A 687 35.08 0.13 3.38
CA THR A 687 35.94 -0.57 2.41
C THR A 687 35.15 -1.03 1.20
N ALA A 688 33.95 -1.59 1.39
CA ALA A 688 33.04 -1.95 0.30
C ALA A 688 32.64 -0.72 -0.53
N GLN A 689 32.32 0.40 0.12
CA GLN A 689 31.96 1.66 -0.52
C GLN A 689 33.09 2.21 -1.40
N ARG A 690 34.36 2.12 -0.95
CA ARG A 690 35.52 2.51 -1.76
C ARG A 690 35.63 1.67 -3.04
N TRP A 691 35.41 0.37 -2.96
CA TRP A 691 35.36 -0.50 -4.14
C TRP A 691 34.18 -0.20 -5.05
N ALA A 692 33.00 0.11 -4.48
CA ALA A 692 31.84 0.52 -5.24
C ALA A 692 32.11 1.79 -6.05
N TYR A 693 32.77 2.81 -5.49
CA TYR A 693 33.19 4.00 -6.24
C TYR A 693 34.14 3.66 -7.39
N VAL A 694 35.13 2.79 -7.18
CA VAL A 694 36.03 2.34 -8.26
C VAL A 694 35.23 1.68 -9.39
N LEU A 695 34.32 0.76 -9.05
CA LEU A 695 33.50 0.06 -10.03
C LEU A 695 32.48 0.97 -10.72
N LEU A 696 32.01 2.03 -10.06
CA LEU A 696 31.14 3.06 -10.62
C LEU A 696 31.84 3.80 -11.78
N PHE A 697 33.13 4.10 -11.66
CA PHE A 697 33.90 4.66 -12.77
C PHE A 697 34.10 3.67 -13.92
N VAL A 698 34.16 2.37 -13.65
CA VAL A 698 34.37 1.34 -14.67
C VAL A 698 33.11 1.07 -15.47
N TRP A 699 31.97 0.92 -14.80
CA TRP A 699 30.73 0.43 -15.40
C TRP A 699 29.78 1.55 -15.82
N PRO A 700 29.03 2.20 -14.92
CA PRO A 700 28.03 3.20 -15.31
C PRO A 700 28.64 4.45 -15.96
N ILE A 701 29.89 4.81 -15.64
CA ILE A 701 30.59 5.93 -16.29
C ILE A 701 31.46 5.46 -17.45
N GLY A 702 32.28 4.43 -17.22
CA GLY A 702 33.28 3.97 -18.19
C GLY A 702 32.67 3.38 -19.46
N ALA A 703 31.55 2.65 -19.34
CA ALA A 703 30.91 2.06 -20.51
C ALA A 703 30.33 3.12 -21.48
N PRO A 704 29.53 4.11 -21.06
CA PRO A 704 29.11 5.21 -21.93
C PRO A 704 30.28 5.99 -22.55
N LEU A 705 31.33 6.27 -21.78
CA LEU A 705 32.53 6.96 -22.29
C LEU A 705 33.25 6.15 -23.36
N LEU A 706 33.32 4.82 -23.21
CA LEU A 706 33.86 3.95 -24.24
C LEU A 706 33.05 4.01 -25.54
N TYR A 707 31.71 3.95 -25.45
CA TYR A 707 30.85 4.09 -26.62
C TYR A 707 31.00 5.46 -27.29
N LEU A 708 31.08 6.53 -26.50
CA LEU A 708 31.34 7.88 -27.00
C LEU A 708 32.70 7.95 -27.72
N GLY A 709 33.75 7.41 -27.11
CA GLY A 709 35.09 7.37 -27.71
C GLY A 709 35.12 6.63 -29.05
N LEU A 710 34.44 5.48 -29.13
CA LEU A 710 34.31 4.70 -30.37
C LEU A 710 33.52 5.45 -31.45
N LEU A 711 32.43 6.14 -31.07
CA LEU A 711 31.64 6.96 -31.99
C LEU A 711 32.45 8.16 -32.51
N LEU A 712 33.23 8.82 -31.65
CA LEU A 712 34.10 9.93 -32.05
C LEU A 712 35.22 9.46 -32.97
N ALA A 713 35.85 8.31 -32.67
CA ALA A 713 36.90 7.73 -33.51
C ALA A 713 36.39 7.31 -34.90
N SER A 714 35.14 6.86 -34.98
CA SER A 714 34.49 6.44 -36.24
C SER A 714 33.68 7.54 -36.92
N ARG A 715 33.65 8.76 -36.36
CA ARG A 715 32.82 9.89 -36.84
C ARG A 715 33.01 10.20 -38.32
N ARG A 716 34.26 10.19 -38.80
CA ARG A 716 34.57 10.48 -40.21
C ARG A 716 33.94 9.44 -41.14
N ASP A 717 34.07 8.16 -40.80
CA ASP A 717 33.52 7.06 -41.60
C ASP A 717 31.99 7.01 -41.56
N ILE A 718 31.39 7.41 -40.43
CA ILE A 718 29.92 7.48 -40.28
C ILE A 718 29.34 8.62 -41.12
N MET A 719 29.96 9.81 -41.14
CA MET A 719 29.45 10.96 -41.89
C MET A 719 29.62 10.82 -43.41
N THR A 720 30.49 9.92 -43.86
CA THR A 720 30.70 9.61 -45.29
C THR A 720 29.80 8.50 -45.84
N ARG A 721 28.98 7.88 -45.00
CA ARG A 721 27.96 6.89 -45.38
C ARG A 721 26.58 7.50 -45.33
#